data_AF-A0A3A4K1S0-F1
#
_entry.id   AF-A0A3A4K1S0-F1
#
_cell.length_a   1.000
_cell.length_b   1.000
_cell.length_c   1.000
_cell.angle_alpha   90.00
_cell.angle_beta   90.00
_cell.angle_gamma   90.00
#
_symmetry.space_group_name_H-M   'P 1'
#
loop_
_entity.id
_entity.type
_entity.pdbx_description
1 polymer ?
#
loop_
_entity_poly.entity_id
_entity_poly.type
_entity_poly.pdbx_seq_one_letter_code
_entity_poly.pdbx_strand_id
1 'polypeptide(L)'
;MSMRASAWLFLVLLVALSGAACSGSSSSPSGDEDTPQDGDGSDGDDPDGDPADGDGQDGDAEQSEGGTCKWPKDCANDQDCVNGQCVAAKKCLDYPECEADQICWYPGRDAAVGYCRYFCSTDMDCPEDGWCRDGLCDEYTPVAPGTPPEKHPEWEGKLHAAYTEGFLDYAFQTTMGGYGLRKGPNSPYSQAMGAATGMYDRLNVKVLTLDDGENRVVFVRLPLCFPTDFLVTGIVKETIALGGPDLRANIVASATHTHSGTARYWYLLPHLGFGSLGFEEFSYETYTRLTRSIAKVVYDAQQDLRPAAFGYTINNDFDPENEINRDRRSENDYFKDPRMMVWRIDDMTDPQNPKPWVITINYATHGTIEDQVDSFYTNDAGGGAELGVKQNYEKAHPGEIIHTIFLNGMAGDVSPSGGLNTIHTRQMMLIGNRVYDVVMPMFESITPSTEVDLSIVSKRVPIDREYVGYTDDQFFSDGASFGEYPPGGPLRFGGFQCGMLNTPTEENLDLFLMDGSGDEVKQSADSNTDNEGEQVRYTPEASGTFYIKVAGYEGCMNDYSLSVVEEARGRKPSDLCIDMRCGLGCGTCPEFKAMQPVECVEDNEEENDAMADAKPLELNTRYENGQICPFDDDWFKVELTAGERVTVKLEFSQDSGAYNPDTKLKDGNLGCVLLVERMNRAPIPEFSKTRFTSILFDVKDAASGASRTLYLAGLPGEPTSRVGLDTVTELQSATTFDDIVVLGYTNDHHFYLTAEDDWLQGGYNTTMSIWGFKFGEFLIGHLKQIAIAISEGRGEESANEFPKVKPLNIVDAKNDWRTPLKTPAPTEASIVLQPEDTRRMQEQAVLSWIGGDPGADFPHIYLERKEGEDFVQVVRSSGEVYDDRYYEMKLEFSNESFRLPNKPDADRNNYWKVTWEERPDFPLGAYRFRVEGRYYDADGGEFNESNAKPYTIYSDPFEFLPASIEVQDVKAADGELSGSVRYHRPVSNDTGDNAFEAVNSVALLLYSMDVEPEVGPQVLHEEVLAFTIELFDVGDNPIEDPVTDIQWEDKLGTVYFVAARDAEGVETMGAKDGRPITAFTGKLPALEAGTYKARITVTDINDNTGVTETTFVVE
;
A
#
# COMPACT_ATOMS: atom_id res chain seq x y z
N MET A 1 -8.77 10.27 -8.64
CA MET A 1 -8.28 8.86 -8.45
C MET A 1 -9.31 7.94 -7.76
N SER A 2 -10.31 8.47 -7.02
CA SER A 2 -11.32 7.68 -6.27
C SER A 2 -12.55 7.22 -7.09
N MET A 3 -12.93 7.89 -8.19
CA MET A 3 -14.19 7.58 -8.89
C MET A 3 -14.17 6.39 -9.85
N ARG A 4 -13.03 6.10 -10.51
CA ARG A 4 -12.91 4.91 -11.40
C ARG A 4 -13.05 3.57 -10.66
N ALA A 5 -12.84 3.56 -9.34
CA ALA A 5 -13.04 2.37 -8.51
C ALA A 5 -14.53 2.06 -8.28
N SER A 6 -15.39 3.08 -8.20
CA SER A 6 -16.81 2.95 -7.86
C SER A 6 -17.66 2.34 -8.99
N ALA A 7 -17.43 2.77 -10.24
CA ALA A 7 -18.14 2.24 -11.41
C ALA A 7 -17.77 0.77 -11.72
N TRP A 8 -16.55 0.36 -11.37
CA TRP A 8 -16.05 -0.99 -11.62
C TRP A 8 -16.29 -1.96 -10.47
N LEU A 9 -16.45 -1.49 -9.23
CA LEU A 9 -16.98 -2.32 -8.13
C LEU A 9 -18.31 -2.96 -8.57
N PHE A 10 -19.16 -2.18 -9.24
CA PHE A 10 -20.43 -2.63 -9.83
C PHE A 10 -20.24 -3.71 -10.91
N LEU A 11 -19.19 -3.61 -11.74
CA LEU A 11 -18.89 -4.58 -12.80
C LEU A 11 -18.24 -5.87 -12.25
N VAL A 12 -17.36 -5.76 -11.25
CA VAL A 12 -16.74 -6.90 -10.55
C VAL A 12 -17.80 -7.71 -9.80
N LEU A 13 -18.78 -7.04 -9.18
CA LEU A 13 -19.96 -7.67 -8.59
C LEU A 13 -20.82 -8.41 -9.63
N LEU A 14 -20.99 -7.85 -10.83
CA LEU A 14 -21.66 -8.51 -11.95
C LEU A 14 -20.88 -9.74 -12.47
N VAL A 15 -19.54 -9.71 -12.46
CA VAL A 15 -18.68 -10.85 -12.82
C VAL A 15 -18.71 -11.94 -11.75
N ALA A 16 -18.66 -11.58 -10.46
CA ALA A 16 -18.81 -12.51 -9.34
C ALA A 16 -20.18 -13.22 -9.35
N LEU A 17 -21.23 -12.52 -9.78
CA LEU A 17 -22.58 -13.08 -9.96
C LEU A 17 -22.76 -13.88 -11.26
N SER A 18 -21.98 -13.60 -12.32
CA SER A 18 -22.09 -14.27 -13.63
C SER A 18 -21.12 -15.43 -13.86
N GLY A 19 -20.06 -15.56 -13.06
CA GLY A 19 -19.13 -16.69 -13.06
C GLY A 19 -19.78 -18.06 -12.75
N ALA A 20 -21.03 -18.08 -12.30
CA ALA A 20 -21.81 -19.29 -12.04
C ALA A 20 -22.48 -19.89 -13.30
N ALA A 21 -22.34 -19.28 -14.48
CA ALA A 21 -23.06 -19.71 -15.69
C ALA A 21 -22.15 -19.91 -16.92
N CYS A 22 -21.04 -20.64 -16.80
CA CYS A 22 -20.36 -21.25 -17.95
C CYS A 22 -19.51 -22.47 -17.53
N SER A 23 -20.16 -23.60 -17.24
CA SER A 23 -19.52 -24.91 -17.35
C SER A 23 -20.33 -25.75 -18.34
N GLY A 24 -19.78 -25.97 -19.53
CA GLY A 24 -20.45 -26.77 -20.55
C GLY A 24 -19.94 -26.58 -21.97
N SER A 25 -18.78 -27.15 -22.29
CA SER A 25 -18.56 -27.83 -23.59
C SER A 25 -17.18 -28.49 -23.63
N SER A 26 -17.06 -29.67 -23.03
CA SER A 26 -16.00 -30.61 -23.42
C SER A 26 -16.37 -31.19 -24.79
N SER A 27 -15.71 -30.70 -25.84
CA SER A 27 -15.76 -31.30 -27.17
C SER A 27 -15.06 -32.66 -27.15
N SER A 28 -15.83 -33.72 -27.37
CA SER A 28 -15.32 -35.08 -27.60
C SER A 28 -14.98 -35.24 -29.09
N PRO A 29 -13.81 -35.77 -29.49
CA PRO A 29 -13.59 -36.22 -30.86
C PRO A 29 -14.03 -37.68 -31.03
N SER A 30 -14.92 -37.92 -31.98
CA SER A 30 -15.06 -39.17 -32.74
C SER A 30 -13.74 -39.52 -33.47
N GLY A 31 -13.29 -40.75 -33.69
CA GLY A 31 -13.82 -42.08 -33.42
C GLY A 31 -12.82 -43.15 -33.90
N ASP A 32 -13.32 -44.39 -33.91
CA ASP A 32 -12.89 -45.60 -34.64
C ASP A 32 -11.92 -46.63 -34.02
N GLU A 33 -12.55 -47.80 -33.79
CA GLU A 33 -12.13 -49.19 -34.05
C GLU A 33 -10.96 -49.82 -33.25
N ASP A 34 -11.32 -50.68 -32.27
CA ASP A 34 -11.18 -52.14 -32.39
C ASP A 34 -11.58 -52.88 -31.08
N THR A 35 -12.65 -53.68 -31.15
CA THR A 35 -12.95 -54.80 -30.23
C THR A 35 -12.18 -56.06 -30.70
N PRO A 36 -11.94 -57.13 -29.90
CA PRO A 36 -12.93 -57.65 -28.94
C PRO A 36 -12.44 -58.47 -27.73
N GLN A 37 -13.43 -58.83 -26.90
CA GLN A 37 -13.64 -60.10 -26.19
C GLN A 37 -13.53 -60.17 -24.65
N ASP A 38 -14.73 -60.40 -24.09
CA ASP A 38 -15.12 -61.48 -23.19
C ASP A 38 -15.12 -61.24 -21.67
N GLY A 39 -16.32 -61.38 -21.07
CA GLY A 39 -16.44 -61.86 -19.70
C GLY A 39 -17.66 -61.44 -18.88
N ASP A 40 -18.88 -61.79 -19.33
CA ASP A 40 -20.00 -62.40 -18.55
C ASP A 40 -20.45 -61.80 -17.19
N GLY A 41 -21.76 -61.59 -17.03
CA GLY A 41 -22.32 -61.31 -15.69
C GLY A 41 -23.80 -60.94 -15.47
N SER A 42 -24.72 -61.22 -16.40
CA SER A 42 -26.19 -61.44 -16.22
C SER A 42 -27.11 -60.37 -15.57
N ASP A 43 -27.92 -59.74 -16.43
CA ASP A 43 -29.40 -59.84 -16.60
C ASP A 43 -30.40 -59.67 -15.44
N GLY A 44 -31.44 -58.85 -15.72
CA GLY A 44 -32.71 -58.88 -15.00
C GLY A 44 -33.74 -57.77 -15.33
N ASP A 45 -34.06 -57.57 -16.61
CA ASP A 45 -35.33 -57.13 -17.22
C ASP A 45 -36.24 -56.00 -16.62
N ASP A 46 -36.41 -54.97 -17.48
CA ASP A 46 -37.48 -53.95 -17.67
C ASP A 46 -38.88 -54.59 -18.00
N PRO A 47 -40.01 -53.89 -18.33
CA PRO A 47 -40.38 -52.47 -18.25
C PRO A 47 -41.85 -52.17 -17.81
N ASP A 48 -42.21 -50.88 -17.93
CA ASP A 48 -43.52 -50.30 -18.31
C ASP A 48 -44.51 -49.83 -17.21
N GLY A 49 -44.78 -48.51 -17.22
CA GLY A 49 -46.13 -47.99 -17.01
C GLY A 49 -46.26 -46.70 -16.22
N ASP A 50 -46.03 -45.55 -16.86
CA ASP A 50 -46.75 -44.29 -16.56
C ASP A 50 -47.97 -44.20 -17.51
N PRO A 51 -49.01 -43.36 -17.32
CA PRO A 51 -49.31 -42.43 -16.20
C PRO A 51 -50.79 -42.48 -15.74
N ALA A 52 -51.15 -41.87 -14.60
CA ALA A 52 -52.48 -41.27 -14.40
C ALA A 52 -52.59 -40.44 -13.11
N ASP A 53 -53.14 -39.24 -13.30
CA ASP A 53 -53.56 -38.24 -12.32
C ASP A 53 -54.46 -38.76 -11.20
N GLY A 54 -54.29 -38.17 -10.02
CA GLY A 54 -55.16 -38.38 -8.86
C GLY A 54 -54.97 -37.29 -7.81
N ASP A 55 -55.61 -36.14 -8.01
CA ASP A 55 -55.78 -35.10 -7.00
C ASP A 55 -56.52 -35.61 -5.77
N GLY A 56 -55.98 -35.25 -4.59
CA GLY A 56 -56.74 -35.03 -3.36
C GLY A 56 -56.75 -36.19 -2.36
N GLN A 57 -55.99 -36.05 -1.27
CA GLN A 57 -56.56 -35.77 0.06
C GLN A 57 -55.47 -35.63 1.12
N ASP A 58 -55.70 -34.66 2.00
CA ASP A 58 -54.97 -34.37 3.23
C ASP A 58 -54.60 -35.65 3.99
N GLY A 59 -53.29 -35.89 4.10
CA GLY A 59 -52.70 -36.88 4.99
C GLY A 59 -51.82 -36.15 5.99
N ASP A 60 -52.30 -36.11 7.24
CA ASP A 60 -51.60 -35.57 8.40
C ASP A 60 -50.13 -36.02 8.41
N ALA A 61 -49.24 -35.05 8.63
CA ALA A 61 -47.82 -35.29 8.86
C ALA A 61 -47.64 -36.32 10.00
N GLU A 62 -47.11 -37.49 9.67
CA GLU A 62 -46.50 -38.35 10.68
C GLU A 62 -45.37 -37.55 11.32
N GLN A 63 -45.60 -37.09 12.55
CA GLN A 63 -44.58 -36.53 13.42
C GLN A 63 -43.48 -37.58 13.61
N SER A 64 -42.35 -37.41 12.92
CA SER A 64 -41.12 -38.08 13.31
C SER A 64 -40.79 -37.63 14.74
N GLU A 65 -40.71 -38.58 15.68
CA GLU A 65 -40.28 -38.31 17.06
C GLU A 65 -38.97 -37.51 17.03
N GLY A 66 -39.01 -36.26 17.51
CA GLY A 66 -37.90 -35.32 17.43
C GLY A 66 -36.66 -35.84 18.17
N GLY A 67 -35.56 -36.01 17.44
CA GLY A 67 -34.26 -36.30 18.01
C GLY A 67 -33.80 -35.21 18.98
N THR A 68 -32.96 -35.56 19.95
CA THR A 68 -32.26 -34.57 20.77
C THR A 68 -31.17 -33.90 19.95
N CYS A 69 -31.03 -32.59 20.09
CA CYS A 69 -30.00 -31.81 19.40
C CYS A 69 -29.30 -30.87 20.38
N LYS A 70 -28.09 -30.45 20.02
CA LYS A 70 -27.39 -29.37 20.69
C LYS A 70 -27.22 -28.17 19.77
N TRP A 71 -27.00 -28.44 18.48
CA TRP A 71 -26.78 -27.47 17.43
C TRP A 71 -27.84 -27.62 16.33
N PRO A 72 -28.18 -26.56 15.58
CA PRO A 72 -29.07 -26.66 14.41
C PRO A 72 -28.60 -27.70 13.37
N LYS A 73 -27.28 -27.91 13.24
CA LYS A 73 -26.69 -28.94 12.36
C LYS A 73 -26.94 -30.39 12.80
N ASP A 74 -27.37 -30.62 14.05
CA ASP A 74 -27.69 -31.96 14.56
C ASP A 74 -29.08 -32.44 14.11
N CYS A 75 -29.91 -31.52 13.59
CA CYS A 75 -31.26 -31.78 13.09
C CYS A 75 -31.29 -31.94 11.57
N ALA A 76 -32.39 -32.53 11.06
CA ALA A 76 -32.62 -32.59 9.61
C ALA A 76 -32.72 -31.17 9.00
N ASN A 77 -32.47 -31.05 7.69
CA ASN A 77 -32.47 -29.76 6.99
C ASN A 77 -33.81 -29.01 7.11
N ASP A 78 -34.92 -29.73 7.25
CA ASP A 78 -36.28 -29.21 7.42
C ASP A 78 -36.70 -29.07 8.90
N GLN A 79 -35.75 -29.19 9.81
CA GLN A 79 -35.92 -29.03 11.25
C GLN A 79 -34.96 -27.96 11.79
N ASP A 80 -35.20 -27.51 13.02
CA ASP A 80 -34.33 -26.61 13.78
C ASP A 80 -34.15 -27.13 15.20
N CYS A 81 -33.04 -26.77 15.86
CA CYS A 81 -32.78 -27.17 17.23
C CYS A 81 -33.33 -26.16 18.22
N VAL A 82 -34.48 -26.46 18.84
CA VAL A 82 -35.16 -25.56 19.76
C VAL A 82 -35.26 -26.22 21.13
N ASN A 83 -34.66 -25.58 22.15
CA ASN A 83 -34.60 -26.10 23.52
C ASN A 83 -34.08 -27.54 23.62
N GLY A 84 -33.11 -27.90 22.78
CA GLY A 84 -32.47 -29.22 22.76
C GLY A 84 -33.26 -30.32 22.04
N GLN A 85 -34.30 -29.95 21.29
CA GLN A 85 -35.12 -30.87 20.50
C GLN A 85 -35.20 -30.42 19.03
N CYS A 86 -35.11 -31.37 18.10
CA CYS A 86 -35.37 -31.10 16.71
C CYS A 86 -36.86 -30.88 16.48
N VAL A 87 -37.23 -29.65 16.09
CA VAL A 87 -38.59 -29.25 15.76
C VAL A 87 -38.69 -28.94 14.27
N ALA A 88 -39.83 -29.20 13.64
CA ALA A 88 -40.02 -28.90 12.22
C ALA A 88 -39.92 -27.39 11.95
N ALA A 89 -39.10 -27.00 10.98
CA ALA A 89 -38.92 -25.63 10.53
C ALA A 89 -39.88 -25.32 9.37
N LYS A 90 -40.44 -24.11 9.35
CA LYS A 90 -41.35 -23.68 8.27
C LYS A 90 -40.54 -23.36 7.00
N LYS A 91 -41.05 -23.67 5.81
CA LYS A 91 -40.42 -23.27 4.55
C LYS A 91 -40.56 -21.77 4.33
N CYS A 92 -39.52 -21.11 3.84
CA CYS A 92 -39.57 -19.68 3.55
C CYS A 92 -40.46 -19.32 2.36
N LEU A 93 -40.59 -20.20 1.37
CA LEU A 93 -41.46 -19.94 0.20
C LEU A 93 -42.94 -19.80 0.57
N ASP A 94 -43.35 -20.39 1.70
CA ASP A 94 -44.74 -20.35 2.19
C ASP A 94 -44.99 -19.13 3.13
N TYR A 95 -43.93 -18.42 3.54
CA TYR A 95 -43.94 -17.27 4.44
C TYR A 95 -42.87 -16.27 3.98
N PRO A 96 -43.22 -15.20 3.22
CA PRO A 96 -42.22 -14.29 2.65
C PRO A 96 -41.34 -13.59 3.70
N GLU A 97 -41.75 -13.62 4.97
CA GLU A 97 -40.96 -13.17 6.12
C GLU A 97 -41.04 -14.25 7.22
N CYS A 98 -39.88 -14.79 7.62
CA CYS A 98 -39.77 -15.58 8.85
C CYS A 98 -40.13 -14.70 10.06
N GLU A 99 -40.37 -15.31 11.23
CA GLU A 99 -40.60 -14.54 12.46
C GLU A 99 -39.40 -13.59 12.73
N ALA A 100 -39.62 -12.51 13.49
CA ALA A 100 -38.61 -11.45 13.65
C ALA A 100 -37.25 -11.95 14.19
N ASP A 101 -37.27 -13.02 14.99
CA ASP A 101 -36.15 -13.74 15.60
C ASP A 101 -35.67 -14.96 14.79
N GLN A 102 -36.09 -15.07 13.53
CA GLN A 102 -35.73 -16.16 12.63
C GLN A 102 -35.12 -15.64 11.31
N ILE A 103 -34.18 -16.39 10.73
CA ILE A 103 -33.67 -16.17 9.38
C ILE A 103 -34.15 -17.27 8.45
N CYS A 104 -34.33 -16.91 7.17
CA CYS A 104 -34.53 -17.91 6.13
C CYS A 104 -33.19 -18.57 5.78
N TRP A 105 -32.93 -19.75 6.34
CA TRP A 105 -31.71 -20.51 6.13
C TRP A 105 -31.87 -21.52 4.99
N TYR A 106 -30.85 -21.65 4.14
CA TYR A 106 -30.85 -22.57 3.00
C TYR A 106 -29.82 -23.70 3.22
N PRO A 107 -30.19 -24.99 3.03
CA PRO A 107 -29.26 -26.11 3.16
C PRO A 107 -28.31 -26.22 1.96
N GLY A 108 -27.40 -25.25 1.83
CA GLY A 108 -26.47 -25.13 0.73
C GLY A 108 -26.88 -24.08 -0.32
N ARG A 109 -25.92 -23.67 -1.14
CA ARG A 109 -26.06 -22.54 -2.10
C ARG A 109 -27.11 -22.76 -3.19
N ASP A 110 -27.29 -24.01 -3.63
CA ASP A 110 -28.22 -24.36 -4.72
C ASP A 110 -29.57 -24.86 -4.20
N ALA A 111 -29.82 -24.76 -2.90
CA ALA A 111 -31.06 -25.24 -2.31
C ALA A 111 -32.25 -24.39 -2.80
N ALA A 112 -33.18 -25.02 -3.52
CA ALA A 112 -34.38 -24.36 -4.02
C ALA A 112 -35.39 -23.98 -2.91
N VAL A 113 -35.21 -24.50 -1.69
CA VAL A 113 -36.11 -24.30 -0.55
C VAL A 113 -35.29 -23.93 0.68
N GLY A 114 -35.61 -22.79 1.29
CA GLY A 114 -35.10 -22.39 2.60
C GLY A 114 -36.10 -22.71 3.72
N TYR A 115 -35.59 -22.73 4.96
CA TYR A 115 -36.34 -22.99 6.18
C TYR A 115 -36.10 -21.88 7.21
N CYS A 116 -37.17 -21.41 7.87
CA CYS A 116 -37.10 -20.44 8.95
C CYS A 116 -36.49 -21.08 10.20
N ARG A 117 -35.33 -20.59 10.61
CA ARG A 117 -34.57 -21.06 11.79
C ARG A 117 -34.27 -19.90 12.72
N TYR A 118 -34.17 -20.18 14.02
CA TYR A 118 -33.71 -19.18 14.99
C TYR A 118 -32.29 -18.75 14.67
N PHE A 119 -32.05 -17.44 14.72
CA PHE A 119 -30.75 -16.88 14.37
C PHE A 119 -29.99 -16.36 15.59
N CYS A 120 -28.67 -16.34 15.48
CA CYS A 120 -27.78 -15.58 16.37
C CYS A 120 -27.26 -14.34 15.62
N SER A 121 -27.18 -13.20 16.29
CA SER A 121 -26.49 -12.00 15.82
C SER A 121 -25.02 -12.04 16.21
N THR A 122 -24.75 -12.49 17.45
CA THR A 122 -23.42 -12.49 18.05
C THR A 122 -23.19 -13.78 18.85
N ASP A 123 -21.95 -14.02 19.28
CA ASP A 123 -21.61 -15.16 20.14
C ASP A 123 -22.40 -15.15 21.47
N MET A 124 -22.98 -14.02 21.87
CA MET A 124 -23.76 -13.88 23.10
C MET A 124 -25.07 -14.68 23.06
N ASP A 125 -25.63 -14.88 21.87
CA ASP A 125 -26.90 -15.59 21.64
C ASP A 125 -26.72 -17.11 21.75
N CYS A 126 -25.48 -17.58 21.73
CA CYS A 126 -25.15 -19.00 21.72
C CYS A 126 -24.87 -19.59 23.12
N PRO A 127 -24.98 -20.94 23.26
CA PRO A 127 -24.48 -21.66 24.43
C PRO A 127 -22.99 -21.37 24.70
N GLU A 128 -22.52 -21.60 25.93
CA GLU A 128 -21.15 -21.22 26.35
C GLU A 128 -20.01 -21.85 25.53
N ASP A 129 -20.25 -23.05 24.98
CA ASP A 129 -19.33 -23.80 24.15
C ASP A 129 -19.62 -23.65 22.65
N GLY A 130 -20.49 -22.71 22.29
CA GLY A 130 -20.84 -22.37 20.92
C GLY A 130 -20.45 -20.95 20.55
N TRP A 131 -20.53 -20.66 19.26
CA TRP A 131 -20.30 -19.34 18.69
C TRP A 131 -21.27 -19.10 17.53
N CYS A 132 -21.44 -17.85 17.14
CA CYS A 132 -22.35 -17.50 16.05
C CYS A 132 -21.62 -17.59 14.70
N ARG A 133 -22.05 -18.51 13.85
CA ARG A 133 -21.50 -18.69 12.50
C ARG A 133 -22.63 -18.67 11.46
N ASP A 134 -22.56 -17.74 10.54
CA ASP A 134 -23.55 -17.57 9.47
C ASP A 134 -25.00 -17.55 10.00
N GLY A 135 -25.18 -16.87 11.14
CA GLY A 135 -26.48 -16.70 11.78
C GLY A 135 -26.98 -17.93 12.53
N LEU A 136 -26.19 -19.01 12.66
CA LEU A 136 -26.55 -20.20 13.44
C LEU A 136 -25.50 -20.47 14.51
N CYS A 137 -25.95 -20.91 15.69
CA CYS A 137 -25.03 -21.35 16.73
C CYS A 137 -24.37 -22.68 16.33
N ASP A 138 -23.04 -22.70 16.32
CA ASP A 138 -22.25 -23.90 16.09
C ASP A 138 -21.25 -24.16 17.22
N GLU A 139 -20.75 -25.38 17.30
CA GLU A 139 -19.68 -25.78 18.21
C GLU A 139 -18.42 -24.95 17.93
N TYR A 140 -17.84 -24.41 19.00
CA TYR A 140 -16.57 -23.70 18.94
C TYR A 140 -15.42 -24.59 19.39
N THR A 141 -14.37 -24.73 18.57
CA THR A 141 -13.15 -25.44 18.95
C THR A 141 -12.10 -24.43 19.42
N PRO A 142 -11.87 -24.28 20.74
CA PRO A 142 -10.91 -23.30 21.23
C PRO A 142 -9.47 -23.70 20.89
N VAL A 143 -8.62 -22.70 20.66
CA VAL A 143 -7.17 -22.89 20.69
C VAL A 143 -6.79 -23.47 22.05
N ALA A 144 -6.02 -24.56 22.02
CA ALA A 144 -5.56 -25.25 23.22
C ALA A 144 -4.90 -24.25 24.18
N PRO A 145 -5.22 -24.30 25.49
CA PRO A 145 -4.62 -23.38 26.45
C PRO A 145 -3.11 -23.59 26.50
N GLY A 146 -2.35 -22.50 26.40
CA GLY A 146 -0.90 -22.51 26.67
C GLY A 146 -0.60 -22.12 28.12
N THR A 147 0.68 -22.08 28.48
CA THR A 147 1.13 -21.52 29.75
C THR A 147 1.11 -19.98 29.66
N PRO A 148 0.61 -19.24 30.66
CA PRO A 148 0.74 -17.78 30.66
C PRO A 148 2.22 -17.37 30.66
N PRO A 149 2.54 -16.11 30.29
CA PRO A 149 3.89 -15.58 30.47
C PRO A 149 4.41 -15.82 31.89
N GLU A 150 5.66 -16.26 32.00
CA GLU A 150 6.30 -16.45 33.30
C GLU A 150 6.44 -15.10 34.00
N LYS A 151 6.11 -15.07 35.30
CA LYS A 151 6.36 -13.92 36.16
C LYS A 151 7.76 -14.00 36.74
N HIS A 152 8.42 -12.86 36.83
CA HIS A 152 9.78 -12.70 37.35
C HIS A 152 9.78 -11.70 38.51
N PRO A 153 9.46 -12.14 39.76
CA PRO A 153 9.41 -11.24 40.92
C PRO A 153 10.73 -10.51 41.20
N GLU A 154 11.86 -11.04 40.74
CA GLU A 154 13.17 -10.39 40.82
C GLU A 154 13.32 -9.16 39.89
N TRP A 155 12.44 -9.02 38.89
CA TRP A 155 12.35 -7.91 37.96
C TRP A 155 11.24 -6.93 38.29
N GLU A 156 10.47 -7.14 39.36
CA GLU A 156 9.29 -6.31 39.69
C GLU A 156 9.59 -4.79 39.60
N GLY A 157 8.91 -4.11 38.67
CA GLY A 157 9.05 -2.69 38.37
C GLY A 157 10.35 -2.32 37.65
N LYS A 158 11.12 -3.30 37.16
CA LYS A 158 12.38 -3.15 36.42
C LYS A 158 12.27 -3.75 35.03
N LEU A 159 12.34 -2.86 34.04
CA LEU A 159 12.10 -3.24 32.66
C LEU A 159 13.15 -4.22 32.12
N HIS A 160 12.67 -5.28 31.52
CA HIS A 160 13.40 -6.12 30.58
C HIS A 160 12.76 -5.99 29.19
N ALA A 161 13.59 -6.06 28.16
CA ALA A 161 13.13 -6.01 26.79
C ALA A 161 13.83 -7.05 25.92
N ALA A 162 13.16 -7.46 24.85
CA ALA A 162 13.71 -8.29 23.79
C ALA A 162 13.36 -7.69 22.43
N TYR A 163 14.30 -7.69 21.49
CA TYR A 163 14.03 -7.33 20.09
C TYR A 163 14.46 -8.48 19.19
N THR A 164 13.58 -8.88 18.29
CA THR A 164 13.91 -9.84 17.23
C THR A 164 13.26 -9.44 15.92
N GLU A 165 13.89 -9.83 14.82
CA GLU A 165 13.42 -9.61 13.47
C GLU A 165 13.49 -10.92 12.68
N GLY A 166 12.55 -11.12 11.76
CA GLY A 166 12.61 -12.22 10.80
C GLY A 166 11.74 -11.95 9.58
N PHE A 167 11.94 -12.70 8.51
CA PHE A 167 11.20 -12.52 7.25
C PHE A 167 9.88 -13.29 7.26
N LEU A 168 8.88 -12.74 6.57
CA LEU A 168 7.64 -13.45 6.30
C LEU A 168 7.87 -14.59 5.30
N ASP A 169 7.18 -15.70 5.52
CA ASP A 169 7.13 -16.82 4.59
C ASP A 169 5.81 -16.83 3.82
N TYR A 170 5.89 -16.79 2.49
CA TYR A 170 4.75 -16.80 1.56
C TYR A 170 5.24 -17.13 0.14
N ALA A 171 4.33 -17.46 -0.78
CA ALA A 171 4.69 -17.72 -2.18
C ALA A 171 4.96 -16.38 -2.89
N PHE A 172 6.08 -16.26 -3.61
CA PHE A 172 6.51 -14.97 -4.18
C PHE A 172 5.54 -14.40 -5.23
N GLN A 173 4.74 -15.23 -5.89
CA GLN A 173 3.72 -14.77 -6.84
C GLN A 173 2.29 -14.71 -6.26
N THR A 174 2.16 -14.48 -4.96
CA THR A 174 0.86 -14.15 -4.35
C THR A 174 0.47 -12.70 -4.67
N THR A 175 -0.82 -12.38 -4.72
CA THR A 175 -1.25 -10.98 -4.84
C THR A 175 -0.80 -10.16 -3.62
N MET A 176 -0.79 -8.83 -3.78
CA MET A 176 -0.61 -7.89 -2.68
C MET A 176 -1.94 -7.38 -2.16
N GLY A 177 -2.03 -7.13 -0.85
CA GLY A 177 -3.27 -6.77 -0.17
C GLY A 177 -3.43 -5.26 0.02
N GLY A 178 -4.64 -4.74 -0.19
CA GLY A 178 -5.00 -3.33 0.02
C GLY A 178 -5.80 -2.78 -1.16
N TYR A 179 -5.18 -2.69 -2.34
CA TYR A 179 -5.86 -2.18 -3.54
C TYR A 179 -6.89 -3.17 -4.09
N GLY A 180 -8.14 -2.72 -4.22
CA GLY A 180 -9.27 -3.49 -4.78
C GLY A 180 -9.05 -4.11 -6.17
N LEU A 181 -8.07 -3.62 -6.94
CA LEU A 181 -7.72 -4.10 -8.28
C LEU A 181 -6.21 -4.01 -8.52
N ARG A 182 -5.46 -5.05 -8.15
CA ARG A 182 -4.05 -5.17 -8.52
C ARG A 182 -3.92 -5.59 -9.98
N LYS A 183 -3.22 -4.78 -10.78
CA LYS A 183 -2.71 -5.24 -12.08
C LYS A 183 -1.49 -6.11 -11.84
N GLY A 184 -1.34 -7.13 -12.68
CA GLY A 184 -0.23 -8.05 -12.60
C GLY A 184 -0.55 -9.32 -13.38
N PRO A 185 0.44 -10.20 -13.53
CA PRO A 185 0.22 -11.49 -14.16
C PRO A 185 -0.71 -12.41 -13.37
N ASN A 186 -1.39 -13.31 -14.07
CA ASN A 186 -2.00 -14.48 -13.45
C ASN A 186 -0.90 -15.44 -12.96
N SER A 187 -1.11 -16.07 -11.81
CA SER A 187 -0.18 -17.04 -11.22
C SER A 187 -0.95 -18.22 -10.62
N PRO A 188 -0.35 -19.41 -10.48
CA PRO A 188 -0.92 -20.45 -9.63
C PRO A 188 -1.22 -19.97 -8.20
N TYR A 189 -0.57 -18.92 -7.71
CA TYR A 189 -0.75 -18.38 -6.36
C TYR A 189 -1.67 -17.14 -6.31
N SER A 190 -2.25 -16.75 -7.44
CA SER A 190 -3.15 -15.58 -7.58
C SER A 190 -4.28 -15.87 -8.57
N GLN A 191 -5.53 -15.86 -8.11
CA GLN A 191 -6.74 -16.27 -8.86
C GLN A 191 -7.51 -15.09 -9.44
N ALA A 192 -7.88 -14.13 -8.60
CA ALA A 192 -8.80 -13.05 -8.95
C ALA A 192 -8.09 -11.72 -9.24
N MET A 193 -6.86 -11.56 -8.78
CA MET A 193 -6.07 -10.33 -8.86
C MET A 193 -4.67 -10.60 -9.43
N GLY A 194 -3.94 -9.57 -9.82
CA GLY A 194 -2.58 -9.69 -10.34
C GLY A 194 -1.56 -10.09 -9.28
N ALA A 195 -0.71 -11.07 -9.60
CA ALA A 195 0.39 -11.51 -8.74
C ALA A 195 1.56 -10.51 -8.70
N ALA A 196 2.32 -10.52 -7.60
CA ALA A 196 3.60 -9.82 -7.56
C ALA A 196 4.60 -10.39 -8.59
N THR A 197 5.43 -9.51 -9.14
CA THR A 197 6.50 -9.80 -10.10
C THR A 197 7.89 -9.43 -9.57
N GLY A 198 7.96 -8.75 -8.44
CA GLY A 198 9.23 -8.33 -7.87
C GLY A 198 9.11 -7.90 -6.41
N MET A 199 10.23 -7.43 -5.87
CA MET A 199 10.37 -6.95 -4.51
C MET A 199 11.51 -5.92 -4.46
N TYR A 200 11.28 -4.79 -3.80
CA TYR A 200 12.32 -3.79 -3.52
C TYR A 200 13.06 -4.06 -2.22
N ASP A 201 12.35 -4.60 -1.23
CA ASP A 201 12.88 -4.92 0.10
C ASP A 201 12.06 -6.04 0.73
N ARG A 202 12.71 -6.88 1.54
CA ARG A 202 12.05 -8.04 2.14
C ARG A 202 11.02 -7.62 3.18
N LEU A 203 9.85 -8.23 3.11
CA LEU A 203 8.82 -8.10 4.15
C LEU A 203 9.31 -8.78 5.45
N ASN A 204 9.61 -7.96 6.45
CA ASN A 204 10.14 -8.36 7.74
C ASN A 204 9.18 -8.06 8.89
N VAL A 205 9.04 -9.02 9.80
CA VAL A 205 8.34 -8.90 11.07
C VAL A 205 9.34 -8.45 12.12
N LYS A 206 8.97 -7.45 12.90
CA LYS A 206 9.77 -6.98 14.03
C LYS A 206 8.98 -7.18 15.31
N VAL A 207 9.59 -7.78 16.33
CA VAL A 207 8.96 -8.04 17.62
C VAL A 207 9.74 -7.32 18.70
N LEU A 208 9.03 -6.52 19.49
CA LEU A 208 9.54 -5.91 20.73
C LEU A 208 8.72 -6.47 21.89
N THR A 209 9.38 -7.23 22.77
CA THR A 209 8.78 -7.68 24.03
C THR A 209 9.26 -6.78 25.16
N LEU A 210 8.34 -6.34 26.01
CA LEU A 210 8.60 -5.57 27.22
C LEU A 210 8.02 -6.30 28.43
N ASP A 211 8.76 -6.39 29.52
CA ASP A 211 8.40 -7.14 30.72
C ASP A 211 8.87 -6.39 31.98
N ASP A 212 7.98 -6.15 32.94
CA ASP A 212 8.30 -5.48 34.22
C ASP A 212 8.40 -6.45 35.41
N GLY A 213 8.46 -7.75 35.15
CA GLY A 213 8.43 -8.85 36.11
C GLY A 213 7.03 -9.37 36.45
N GLU A 214 5.98 -8.56 36.27
CA GLU A 214 4.60 -8.92 36.59
C GLU A 214 3.69 -9.00 35.36
N ASN A 215 3.92 -8.11 34.39
CA ASN A 215 3.18 -7.93 33.16
C ASN A 215 4.13 -7.95 31.97
N ARG A 216 3.68 -8.62 30.90
CA ARG A 216 4.39 -8.68 29.63
C ARG A 216 3.55 -8.09 28.51
N VAL A 217 4.18 -7.30 27.64
CA VAL A 217 3.58 -6.76 26.42
C VAL A 217 4.45 -7.15 25.23
N VAL A 218 3.83 -7.69 24.17
CA VAL A 218 4.54 -8.14 22.96
C VAL A 218 4.03 -7.34 21.77
N PHE A 219 4.79 -6.35 21.34
CA PHE A 219 4.52 -5.61 20.11
C PHE A 219 5.01 -6.40 18.90
N VAL A 220 4.16 -6.57 17.89
CA VAL A 220 4.48 -7.24 16.63
C VAL A 220 4.19 -6.28 15.48
N ARG A 221 5.24 -5.70 14.90
CA ARG A 221 5.14 -4.87 13.69
C ARG A 221 5.05 -5.77 12.47
N LEU A 222 3.93 -5.69 11.76
CA LEU A 222 3.62 -6.51 10.59
C LEU A 222 3.83 -5.70 9.29
N PRO A 223 4.59 -6.22 8.32
CA PRO A 223 4.75 -5.64 6.98
C PRO A 223 3.57 -6.04 6.08
N LEU A 224 2.35 -5.84 6.57
CA LEU A 224 1.10 -6.26 5.94
C LEU A 224 0.15 -5.06 5.83
N CYS A 225 -0.95 -5.23 5.10
CA CYS A 225 -1.98 -4.20 5.02
C CYS A 225 -2.68 -4.00 6.38
N PHE A 226 -3.06 -5.08 7.08
CA PHE A 226 -3.63 -4.98 8.44
C PHE A 226 -3.60 -6.33 9.18
N PRO A 227 -3.55 -6.34 10.52
CA PRO A 227 -3.85 -7.55 11.29
C PRO A 227 -5.35 -7.82 11.31
N THR A 228 -5.72 -9.07 11.58
CA THR A 228 -7.09 -9.45 11.97
C THR A 228 -7.03 -10.26 13.25
N ASP A 229 -8.11 -10.29 14.04
CA ASP A 229 -8.11 -11.13 15.25
C ASP A 229 -7.90 -12.62 14.90
N PHE A 230 -8.31 -13.03 13.70
CA PHE A 230 -8.04 -14.35 13.14
C PHE A 230 -6.55 -14.63 12.89
N LEU A 231 -5.83 -13.67 12.29
CA LEU A 231 -4.38 -13.78 12.10
C LEU A 231 -3.65 -13.82 13.45
N VAL A 232 -3.99 -12.90 14.36
CA VAL A 232 -3.36 -12.82 15.68
C VAL A 232 -3.61 -14.09 16.50
N THR A 233 -4.82 -14.64 16.47
CA THR A 233 -5.13 -15.91 17.14
C THR A 233 -4.33 -17.08 16.54
N GLY A 234 -4.13 -17.08 15.22
CA GLY A 234 -3.25 -18.03 14.53
C GLY A 234 -1.79 -17.93 14.99
N ILE A 235 -1.24 -16.72 15.06
CA ILE A 235 0.12 -16.47 15.56
C ILE A 235 0.30 -17.03 16.97
N VAL A 236 -0.65 -16.77 17.88
CA VAL A 236 -0.57 -17.28 19.26
C VAL A 236 -0.67 -18.81 19.29
N LYS A 237 -1.56 -19.41 18.50
CA LYS A 237 -1.67 -20.87 18.38
C LYS A 237 -0.34 -21.50 17.96
N GLU A 238 0.30 -20.97 16.91
CA GLU A 238 1.58 -21.48 16.42
C GLU A 238 2.73 -21.20 17.41
N THR A 239 2.67 -20.09 18.16
CA THR A 239 3.63 -19.78 19.25
C THR A 239 3.54 -20.81 20.37
N ILE A 240 2.32 -21.20 20.79
CA ILE A 240 2.10 -22.26 21.77
C ILE A 240 2.62 -23.61 21.25
N ALA A 241 2.42 -23.90 19.96
CA ALA A 241 2.93 -25.13 19.33
C ALA A 241 4.47 -25.21 19.31
N LEU A 242 5.17 -24.06 19.27
CA LEU A 242 6.62 -23.99 19.44
C LEU A 242 7.09 -24.16 20.90
N GLY A 243 6.15 -24.19 21.87
CA GLY A 243 6.43 -24.24 23.30
C GLY A 243 6.54 -22.86 23.95
N GLY A 244 6.11 -21.79 23.26
CA GLY A 244 6.02 -20.44 23.83
C GLY A 244 4.79 -20.24 24.72
N PRO A 245 4.70 -19.09 25.42
CA PRO A 245 3.58 -18.77 26.27
C PRO A 245 2.31 -18.44 25.46
N ASP A 246 1.17 -18.53 26.14
CA ASP A 246 -0.13 -18.07 25.66
C ASP A 246 -0.20 -16.54 25.73
N LEU A 247 0.06 -15.89 24.61
CA LEU A 247 0.12 -14.43 24.50
C LEU A 247 -1.23 -13.80 24.12
N ARG A 248 -2.37 -14.52 24.22
CA ARG A 248 -3.68 -14.02 23.79
C ARG A 248 -4.08 -12.70 24.47
N ALA A 249 -3.64 -12.45 25.70
CA ALA A 249 -3.91 -11.20 26.42
C ALA A 249 -2.79 -10.14 26.30
N ASN A 250 -1.62 -10.53 25.77
CA ASN A 250 -0.38 -9.76 25.87
C ASN A 250 0.13 -9.23 24.52
N ILE A 251 -0.40 -9.76 23.41
CA ILE A 251 0.06 -9.43 22.05
C ILE A 251 -0.61 -8.15 21.52
N VAL A 252 0.20 -7.29 20.90
CA VAL A 252 -0.16 -6.06 20.22
C VAL A 252 0.41 -6.11 18.80
N ALA A 253 -0.36 -6.67 17.87
CA ALA A 253 0.01 -6.65 16.46
C ALA A 253 -0.40 -5.32 15.83
N SER A 254 0.53 -4.61 15.20
CA SER A 254 0.28 -3.37 14.45
C SER A 254 0.87 -3.50 13.06
N ALA A 255 0.07 -3.20 12.04
CA ALA A 255 0.55 -3.21 10.66
C ALA A 255 1.09 -1.84 10.25
N THR A 256 2.09 -1.84 9.36
CA THR A 256 2.54 -0.60 8.69
C THR A 256 1.52 -0.06 7.69
N HIS A 257 0.50 -0.86 7.36
CA HIS A 257 -0.47 -0.60 6.32
C HIS A 257 0.17 -0.44 4.94
N THR A 258 1.20 -1.24 4.64
CA THR A 258 1.70 -1.39 3.27
C THR A 258 0.64 -2.07 2.42
N HIS A 259 0.24 -1.43 1.33
CA HIS A 259 -0.62 -2.02 0.30
C HIS A 259 0.16 -3.00 -0.59
N SER A 260 1.47 -3.06 -0.41
CA SER A 260 2.43 -3.90 -1.14
C SER A 260 2.99 -5.03 -0.27
N GLY A 261 2.23 -5.42 0.75
CA GLY A 261 2.44 -6.67 1.51
C GLY A 261 1.65 -7.83 0.90
N THR A 262 2.02 -9.07 1.22
CA THR A 262 1.29 -10.27 0.73
C THR A 262 -0.15 -10.35 1.25
N ALA A 263 -1.08 -10.87 0.44
CA ALA A 263 -2.51 -10.98 0.76
C ALA A 263 -2.95 -12.42 1.08
N ARG A 264 -4.21 -12.77 0.76
CA ARG A 264 -4.81 -14.12 0.88
C ARG A 264 -4.79 -14.74 2.28
N TYR A 265 -4.53 -13.97 3.34
CA TYR A 265 -4.62 -14.45 4.73
C TYR A 265 -5.93 -14.05 5.41
N TRP A 266 -6.74 -13.21 4.77
CA TRP A 266 -7.97 -12.69 5.36
C TRP A 266 -9.15 -13.62 5.11
N TYR A 267 -9.72 -14.19 6.17
CA TYR A 267 -10.84 -15.12 6.10
C TYR A 267 -12.19 -14.38 6.02
N LEU A 268 -12.39 -13.59 4.96
CA LEU A 268 -13.63 -12.85 4.73
C LEU A 268 -14.52 -13.56 3.70
N LEU A 269 -15.61 -14.16 4.18
CA LEU A 269 -16.62 -14.89 3.38
C LEU A 269 -16.04 -15.60 2.14
N PRO A 270 -15.07 -16.52 2.28
CA PRO A 270 -14.37 -17.09 1.12
C PRO A 270 -15.32 -17.80 0.15
N HIS A 271 -16.43 -18.32 0.66
CA HIS A 271 -17.46 -18.94 -0.17
C HIS A 271 -18.13 -17.97 -1.14
N LEU A 272 -18.11 -16.65 -0.89
CA LEU A 272 -18.64 -15.62 -1.79
C LEU A 272 -17.55 -14.93 -2.64
N GLY A 273 -16.28 -15.36 -2.54
CA GLY A 273 -15.17 -14.69 -3.23
C GLY A 273 -14.88 -13.27 -2.72
N PHE A 274 -15.35 -12.93 -1.51
CA PHE A 274 -15.35 -11.55 -0.99
C PHE A 274 -13.96 -10.99 -0.73
N GLY A 275 -12.96 -11.86 -0.57
CA GLY A 275 -11.55 -11.44 -0.53
C GLY A 275 -11.11 -10.67 -1.77
N SER A 276 -11.74 -10.85 -2.93
CA SER A 276 -11.48 -10.05 -4.15
C SER A 276 -11.68 -8.53 -3.98
N LEU A 277 -12.28 -8.08 -2.87
CA LEU A 277 -12.24 -6.69 -2.40
C LEU A 277 -10.86 -6.31 -1.84
N GLY A 278 -9.83 -6.43 -2.68
CA GLY A 278 -8.47 -5.94 -2.40
C GLY A 278 -7.55 -6.90 -1.67
N PHE A 279 -7.97 -8.14 -1.40
CA PHE A 279 -7.17 -9.13 -0.66
C PHE A 279 -7.05 -10.51 -1.32
N GLU A 280 -7.80 -10.69 -2.41
CA GLU A 280 -8.06 -11.95 -3.10
C GLU A 280 -8.60 -13.07 -2.18
N GLU A 281 -8.98 -14.21 -2.74
CA GLU A 281 -9.56 -15.30 -1.99
C GLU A 281 -8.58 -15.90 -0.97
N PHE A 282 -9.09 -16.15 0.23
CA PHE A 282 -8.36 -16.77 1.33
C PHE A 282 -7.61 -18.04 0.90
N SER A 283 -6.34 -18.15 1.29
CA SER A 283 -5.51 -19.34 1.17
C SER A 283 -5.07 -19.79 2.55
N TYR A 284 -5.46 -21.02 2.91
CA TYR A 284 -5.00 -21.62 4.16
C TYR A 284 -3.48 -21.86 4.18
N GLU A 285 -2.89 -22.15 3.02
CA GLU A 285 -1.43 -22.29 2.86
C GLU A 285 -0.73 -20.97 3.20
N THR A 286 -1.11 -19.86 2.54
CA THR A 286 -0.51 -18.54 2.81
C THR A 286 -0.71 -18.14 4.27
N TYR A 287 -1.92 -18.30 4.81
CA TYR A 287 -2.20 -18.05 6.23
C TYR A 287 -1.29 -18.85 7.17
N THR A 288 -1.09 -20.14 6.89
CA THR A 288 -0.28 -21.03 7.73
C THR A 288 1.21 -20.67 7.67
N ARG A 289 1.72 -20.33 6.48
CA ARG A 289 3.12 -19.90 6.31
C ARG A 289 3.40 -18.62 7.08
N LEU A 290 2.51 -17.63 6.93
CA LEU A 290 2.60 -16.36 7.65
C LEU A 290 2.53 -16.54 9.16
N THR A 291 1.51 -17.26 9.67
CA THR A 291 1.35 -17.46 11.12
C THR A 291 2.53 -18.20 11.73
N ARG A 292 3.10 -19.19 11.05
CA ARG A 292 4.31 -19.91 11.50
C ARG A 292 5.56 -19.04 11.49
N SER A 293 5.82 -18.30 10.40
CA SER A 293 7.00 -17.43 10.31
C SER A 293 6.93 -16.30 11.34
N ILE A 294 5.76 -15.68 11.52
CA ILE A 294 5.55 -14.65 12.56
C ILE A 294 5.69 -15.25 13.96
N ALA A 295 5.05 -16.39 14.24
CA ALA A 295 5.13 -17.05 15.54
C ALA A 295 6.57 -17.45 15.92
N LYS A 296 7.39 -17.83 14.94
CA LYS A 296 8.82 -18.12 15.17
C LYS A 296 9.57 -16.89 15.69
N VAL A 297 9.37 -15.73 15.08
CA VAL A 297 9.99 -14.46 15.54
C VAL A 297 9.46 -14.07 16.93
N VAL A 298 8.14 -14.19 17.14
CA VAL A 298 7.53 -13.93 18.45
C VAL A 298 8.11 -14.84 19.53
N TYR A 299 8.25 -16.14 19.23
CA TYR A 299 8.83 -17.14 20.12
C TYR A 299 10.30 -16.82 20.44
N ASP A 300 11.10 -16.46 19.44
CA ASP A 300 12.52 -16.11 19.64
C ASP A 300 12.67 -14.89 20.56
N ALA A 301 11.82 -13.87 20.41
CA ALA A 301 11.83 -12.70 21.31
C ALA A 301 11.60 -13.10 22.77
N GLN A 302 10.76 -14.10 23.03
CA GLN A 302 10.51 -14.55 24.40
C GLN A 302 11.74 -15.18 25.06
N GLN A 303 12.73 -15.59 24.27
CA GLN A 303 13.95 -16.24 24.76
C GLN A 303 15.13 -15.26 24.97
N ASP A 304 14.99 -14.00 24.54
CA ASP A 304 16.08 -13.00 24.53
C ASP A 304 15.78 -11.76 25.38
N LEU A 305 15.03 -11.94 26.47
CA LEU A 305 14.76 -10.87 27.43
C LEU A 305 16.02 -10.48 28.20
N ARG A 306 16.34 -9.18 28.18
CA ARG A 306 17.50 -8.61 28.89
C ARG A 306 17.14 -7.30 29.58
N PRO A 307 17.88 -6.89 30.62
CA PRO A 307 17.63 -5.62 31.31
C PRO A 307 17.61 -4.46 30.32
N ALA A 308 16.63 -3.57 30.45
CA ALA A 308 16.43 -2.45 29.54
C ALA A 308 16.00 -1.17 30.27
N ALA A 309 16.13 -0.03 29.59
CA ALA A 309 15.55 1.23 30.02
C ALA A 309 14.66 1.79 28.91
N PHE A 310 13.53 2.43 29.27
CA PHE A 310 12.55 2.96 28.34
C PHE A 310 12.25 4.43 28.63
N GLY A 311 12.06 5.21 27.58
CA GLY A 311 11.50 6.54 27.66
C GLY A 311 10.82 6.93 26.35
N TYR A 312 10.02 7.99 26.39
CA TYR A 312 9.28 8.48 25.23
C TYR A 312 9.14 10.00 25.22
N THR A 313 8.87 10.54 24.04
CA THR A 313 8.44 11.93 23.87
C THR A 313 7.41 12.04 22.74
N ILE A 314 6.64 13.13 22.73
CA ILE A 314 5.59 13.41 21.75
C ILE A 314 5.79 14.81 21.20
N ASN A 315 5.85 14.94 19.88
CA ASN A 315 5.73 16.20 19.17
C ASN A 315 4.25 16.38 18.77
N ASN A 316 3.63 17.49 19.16
CA ASN A 316 2.22 17.79 18.84
C ASN A 316 2.04 18.71 17.61
N ASP A 317 3.14 19.09 16.96
CA ASP A 317 3.16 19.95 15.77
C ASP A 317 4.09 19.33 14.71
N PHE A 318 3.87 18.05 14.44
CA PHE A 318 4.58 17.26 13.46
C PHE A 318 4.12 17.59 12.04
N ASP A 319 5.10 17.84 11.17
CA ASP A 319 4.94 18.02 9.71
C ASP A 319 3.89 19.08 9.30
N PRO A 320 3.96 20.33 9.81
CA PRO A 320 2.97 21.36 9.50
C PRO A 320 2.92 21.73 8.00
N GLU A 321 4.02 21.55 7.27
CA GLU A 321 4.14 21.86 5.84
C GLU A 321 3.79 20.67 4.93
N ASN A 322 3.30 19.55 5.50
CA ASN A 322 2.86 18.36 4.75
C ASN A 322 3.93 17.69 3.87
N GLU A 323 5.20 17.79 4.26
CA GLU A 323 6.33 17.26 3.49
C GLU A 323 6.49 15.75 3.65
N ILE A 324 6.04 15.18 4.78
CA ILE A 324 6.11 13.74 5.07
C ILE A 324 4.77 13.08 4.76
N ASN A 325 3.68 13.64 5.26
CA ASN A 325 2.32 13.15 5.06
C ASN A 325 1.33 14.31 4.86
N ARG A 326 0.15 14.01 4.32
CA ARG A 326 -0.92 14.99 4.16
C ARG A 326 -2.29 14.36 4.30
N ASP A 327 -3.27 15.18 4.65
CA ASP A 327 -4.68 14.83 4.51
C ASP A 327 -4.97 14.50 3.04
N ARG A 328 -5.71 13.42 2.80
CA ARG A 328 -6.12 12.95 1.48
C ARG A 328 -7.62 13.07 1.24
N ARG A 329 -8.38 13.49 2.25
CA ARG A 329 -9.84 13.58 2.20
C ARG A 329 -10.24 14.98 1.71
N SER A 330 -10.71 15.06 0.48
CA SER A 330 -11.14 16.34 -0.14
C SER A 330 -12.36 16.95 0.55
N GLU A 331 -13.19 16.12 1.20
CA GLU A 331 -14.39 16.57 1.90
C GLU A 331 -14.08 17.43 3.15
N ASN A 332 -12.86 17.33 3.70
CA ASN A 332 -12.39 18.09 4.86
C ASN A 332 -10.86 18.25 4.90
N ASP A 333 -10.27 18.71 3.79
CA ASP A 333 -8.83 18.73 3.45
C ASP A 333 -7.87 19.57 4.35
N TYR A 334 -8.30 19.93 5.55
CA TYR A 334 -7.57 20.75 6.51
C TYR A 334 -7.32 20.05 7.84
N PHE A 335 -7.62 18.74 7.97
CA PHE A 335 -7.67 18.06 9.26
C PHE A 335 -6.89 16.73 9.29
N LYS A 336 -5.58 16.81 9.56
CA LYS A 336 -4.71 15.64 9.83
C LYS A 336 -4.26 15.56 11.30
N ASP A 337 -3.96 14.36 11.82
CA ASP A 337 -3.29 14.20 13.13
C ASP A 337 -1.86 14.80 13.07
N PRO A 338 -1.57 15.90 13.78
CA PRO A 338 -0.29 16.59 13.71
C PRO A 338 0.70 16.02 14.73
N ARG A 339 0.53 14.78 15.18
CA ARG A 339 1.30 14.23 16.31
C ARG A 339 2.24 13.13 15.86
N MET A 340 3.44 13.13 16.44
CA MET A 340 4.42 12.05 16.34
C MET A 340 4.90 11.67 17.73
N MET A 341 5.04 10.37 17.98
CA MET A 341 5.65 9.83 19.20
C MET A 341 6.91 9.05 18.85
N VAL A 342 7.93 9.22 19.69
CA VAL A 342 9.19 8.46 19.60
C VAL A 342 9.46 7.77 20.93
N TRP A 343 9.80 6.48 20.88
CA TRP A 343 10.35 5.76 22.05
C TRP A 343 11.85 5.54 21.88
N ARG A 344 12.53 5.56 23.01
CA ARG A 344 13.93 5.14 23.15
C ARG A 344 14.01 3.98 24.11
N ILE A 345 14.61 2.89 23.66
CA ILE A 345 14.95 1.74 24.50
C ILE A 345 16.47 1.56 24.48
N ASP A 346 17.06 1.53 25.66
CA ASP A 346 18.49 1.27 25.85
C ASP A 346 18.70 -0.16 26.38
N ASP A 347 19.72 -0.85 25.86
CA ASP A 347 20.23 -2.10 26.42
C ASP A 347 21.04 -1.81 27.68
N MET A 348 20.59 -2.40 28.80
CA MET A 348 21.16 -2.22 30.14
C MET A 348 21.94 -3.44 30.61
N THR A 349 22.33 -4.35 29.71
CA THR A 349 23.15 -5.53 30.03
C THR A 349 24.50 -5.14 30.67
N ASP A 350 25.08 -4.00 30.26
CA ASP A 350 26.17 -3.32 30.96
C ASP A 350 25.70 -1.95 31.49
N PRO A 351 25.23 -1.86 32.75
CA PRO A 351 24.72 -0.61 33.31
C PRO A 351 25.74 0.53 33.41
N GLN A 352 27.05 0.25 33.26
CA GLN A 352 28.08 1.29 33.25
C GLN A 352 28.24 1.94 31.87
N ASN A 353 27.73 1.29 30.83
CA ASN A 353 27.82 1.73 29.45
C ASN A 353 26.51 1.37 28.71
N PRO A 354 25.38 2.00 29.08
CA PRO A 354 24.10 1.77 28.43
C PRO A 354 24.20 2.16 26.95
N LYS A 355 23.56 1.37 26.08
CA LYS A 355 23.59 1.60 24.63
C LYS A 355 22.17 1.79 24.10
N PRO A 356 21.91 2.83 23.30
CA PRO A 356 20.74 2.87 22.44
C PRO A 356 20.56 1.55 21.69
N TRP A 357 19.33 1.02 21.70
CA TRP A 357 19.06 -0.29 21.10
C TRP A 357 17.86 -0.29 20.15
N VAL A 358 16.72 0.27 20.58
CA VAL A 358 15.51 0.33 19.75
C VAL A 358 14.91 1.73 19.76
N ILE A 359 14.57 2.23 18.58
CA ILE A 359 13.77 3.45 18.36
C ILE A 359 12.41 3.01 17.84
N THR A 360 11.33 3.42 18.49
CA THR A 360 9.99 3.27 17.89
C THR A 360 9.49 4.61 17.38
N ILE A 361 8.80 4.60 16.26
CA ILE A 361 8.28 5.77 15.56
C ILE A 361 6.77 5.55 15.39
N ASN A 362 5.97 6.51 15.82
CA ASN A 362 4.52 6.47 15.62
C ASN A 362 4.04 7.81 15.05
N TYR A 363 3.44 7.74 13.87
CA TYR A 363 2.68 8.81 13.23
C TYR A 363 1.71 8.20 12.21
N ALA A 364 0.74 8.97 11.74
CA ALA A 364 -0.24 8.52 10.77
C ALA A 364 0.32 8.54 9.34
N THR A 365 0.33 7.42 8.62
CA THR A 365 0.56 7.41 7.17
C THR A 365 0.04 6.13 6.52
N HIS A 366 -0.57 6.24 5.34
CA HIS A 366 -0.84 5.08 4.49
C HIS A 366 0.47 4.54 3.88
N GLY A 367 0.59 3.22 3.75
CA GLY A 367 1.65 2.59 2.96
C GLY A 367 1.21 2.42 1.50
N THR A 368 1.09 3.54 0.80
CA THR A 368 0.59 3.65 -0.58
C THR A 368 1.53 4.46 -1.49
N ILE A 369 2.83 4.36 -1.28
CA ILE A 369 3.82 4.92 -2.21
C ILE A 369 3.84 4.08 -3.48
N GLU A 370 3.87 2.75 -3.35
CA GLU A 370 3.62 1.87 -4.49
C GLU A 370 2.14 1.91 -4.89
N ASP A 371 1.88 2.09 -6.19
CA ASP A 371 0.52 2.21 -6.69
C ASP A 371 -0.12 0.85 -7.06
N GLN A 372 -1.36 0.90 -7.55
CA GLN A 372 -2.14 -0.28 -7.93
C GLN A 372 -1.68 -0.98 -9.22
N VAL A 373 -0.89 -0.30 -10.07
CA VAL A 373 -0.40 -0.86 -11.34
C VAL A 373 0.95 -1.54 -11.19
N ASP A 374 1.71 -1.19 -10.17
CA ASP A 374 2.95 -1.86 -9.82
C ASP A 374 2.71 -3.19 -9.10
N SER A 375 3.66 -4.10 -9.29
CA SER A 375 3.58 -5.50 -8.83
C SER A 375 4.78 -5.87 -7.94
N PHE A 376 5.27 -4.93 -7.12
CA PHE A 376 6.47 -5.13 -6.30
C PHE A 376 6.16 -5.11 -4.81
N TYR A 377 6.64 -6.12 -4.08
CA TYR A 377 6.58 -6.10 -2.61
C TYR A 377 7.48 -5.02 -2.03
N THR A 378 6.98 -4.35 -0.99
CA THR A 378 7.75 -3.39 -0.21
C THR A 378 7.17 -3.12 1.17
N ASN A 379 8.01 -2.70 2.12
CA ASN A 379 7.56 -2.16 3.40
C ASN A 379 6.96 -0.73 3.31
N ASP A 380 7.05 -0.09 2.14
CA ASP A 380 6.41 1.20 1.80
C ASP A 380 6.78 2.35 2.76
N ALA A 381 5.96 3.39 2.89
CA ALA A 381 6.23 4.61 3.65
C ALA A 381 6.70 4.35 5.09
N GLY A 382 6.02 3.44 5.81
CA GLY A 382 6.41 3.03 7.16
C GLY A 382 7.77 2.33 7.21
N GLY A 383 8.08 1.49 6.22
CA GLY A 383 9.41 0.89 6.05
C GLY A 383 10.49 1.89 5.67
N GLY A 384 10.17 2.86 4.80
CA GLY A 384 11.03 3.98 4.44
C GLY A 384 11.41 4.82 5.67
N ALA A 385 10.43 5.13 6.53
CA ALA A 385 10.67 5.81 7.81
C ALA A 385 11.63 5.03 8.72
N GLU A 386 11.38 3.74 8.92
CA GLU A 386 12.27 2.87 9.72
C GLU A 386 13.69 2.83 9.17
N LEU A 387 13.84 2.62 7.87
CA LEU A 387 15.13 2.46 7.22
C LEU A 387 15.92 3.77 7.22
N GLY A 388 15.26 4.89 6.89
CA GLY A 388 15.89 6.20 6.87
C GLY A 388 16.43 6.61 8.24
N VAL A 389 15.64 6.39 9.31
CA VAL A 389 16.09 6.65 10.68
C VAL A 389 17.29 5.77 11.04
N LYS A 390 17.21 4.46 10.76
CA LYS A 390 18.29 3.51 11.06
C LYS A 390 19.58 3.88 10.34
N GLN A 391 19.53 4.06 9.01
CA GLN A 391 20.72 4.32 8.20
C GLN A 391 21.41 5.64 8.57
N ASN A 392 20.63 6.71 8.79
CA ASN A 392 21.21 8.00 9.16
C ASN A 392 21.77 7.99 10.59
N TYR A 393 21.13 7.29 11.53
CA TYR A 393 21.67 7.09 12.87
C TYR A 393 23.01 6.34 12.84
N GLU A 394 23.07 5.21 12.13
CA GLU A 394 24.29 4.37 12.02
C GLU A 394 25.41 5.09 11.27
N LYS A 395 25.07 5.98 10.31
CA LYS A 395 26.03 6.87 9.66
C LYS A 395 26.62 7.88 10.66
N ALA A 396 25.79 8.45 11.54
CA ALA A 396 26.22 9.40 12.58
C ALA A 396 26.95 8.72 13.75
N HIS A 397 26.69 7.44 14.01
CA HIS A 397 27.25 6.66 15.13
C HIS A 397 27.91 5.34 14.66
N PRO A 398 29.06 5.39 13.97
CA PRO A 398 29.70 4.19 13.42
C PRO A 398 30.02 3.13 14.48
N GLY A 399 29.60 1.88 14.23
CA GLY A 399 29.81 0.75 15.13
C GLY A 399 28.73 0.57 16.21
N GLU A 400 27.72 1.45 16.24
CA GLU A 400 26.49 1.23 17.01
C GLU A 400 25.42 0.57 16.11
N ILE A 401 24.62 -0.32 16.69
CA ILE A 401 23.49 -0.98 16.01
C ILE A 401 22.23 -0.41 16.64
N ILE A 402 21.36 0.15 15.81
CA ILE A 402 20.02 0.56 16.24
C ILE A 402 18.96 -0.20 15.43
N HIS A 403 17.89 -0.59 16.10
CA HIS A 403 16.71 -1.15 15.46
C HIS A 403 15.59 -0.13 15.46
N THR A 404 14.82 -0.08 14.38
CA THR A 404 13.70 0.86 14.21
C THR A 404 12.40 0.08 14.05
N ILE A 405 11.34 0.53 14.74
CA ILE A 405 9.99 -0.02 14.64
C ILE A 405 9.02 1.11 14.36
N PHE A 406 8.27 1.02 13.27
CA PHE A 406 7.14 1.89 12.97
C PHE A 406 5.84 1.26 13.46
N LEU A 407 5.07 2.01 14.23
CA LEU A 407 3.72 1.68 14.67
C LEU A 407 2.78 2.71 14.05
N ASN A 408 1.77 2.28 13.30
CA ASN A 408 0.95 3.23 12.56
C ASN A 408 -0.06 3.95 13.48
N GLY A 409 -0.35 5.21 13.14
CA GLY A 409 -1.30 6.08 13.83
C GLY A 409 -2.67 6.12 13.17
N MET A 410 -3.28 7.31 13.18
CA MET A 410 -4.62 7.59 12.66
C MET A 410 -4.60 7.81 11.15
N ALA A 411 -4.22 6.79 10.38
CA ALA A 411 -3.91 6.99 8.98
C ALA A 411 -5.12 6.97 8.04
N GLY A 412 -6.36 6.77 8.51
CA GLY A 412 -7.53 6.56 7.66
C GLY A 412 -7.66 7.59 6.53
N ASP A 413 -7.42 8.85 6.82
CA ASP A 413 -7.48 10.00 5.91
C ASP A 413 -6.10 10.59 5.59
N VAL A 414 -5.00 9.88 5.84
CA VAL A 414 -3.64 10.41 5.68
C VAL A 414 -2.85 9.63 4.62
N SER A 415 -2.35 10.33 3.61
CA SER A 415 -1.48 9.79 2.55
C SER A 415 -0.01 10.21 2.74
N PRO A 416 0.96 9.42 2.26
CA PRO A 416 2.35 9.84 2.19
C PRO A 416 2.52 10.97 1.14
N SER A 417 3.39 11.94 1.44
CA SER A 417 3.72 13.05 0.54
C SER A 417 5.00 12.80 -0.24
N GLY A 418 6.17 12.84 0.41
CA GLY A 418 7.43 12.48 -0.24
C GLY A 418 7.83 13.31 -1.47
N GLY A 419 7.22 14.49 -1.68
CA GLY A 419 7.80 15.66 -2.36
C GLY A 419 8.25 15.59 -3.83
N LEU A 420 8.25 14.46 -4.54
CA LEU A 420 8.79 14.39 -5.91
C LEU A 420 8.07 13.32 -6.76
N ASN A 421 7.79 13.62 -8.03
CA ASN A 421 7.45 12.65 -9.09
C ASN A 421 8.68 11.76 -9.40
N THR A 422 9.07 10.91 -8.44
CA THR A 422 10.25 10.03 -8.53
C THR A 422 9.84 8.57 -8.49
N ILE A 423 10.78 7.68 -8.84
CA ILE A 423 10.65 6.24 -8.62
C ILE A 423 10.31 5.99 -7.14
N HIS A 424 9.34 5.11 -6.87
CA HIS A 424 8.77 4.84 -5.54
C HIS A 424 9.81 4.60 -4.43
N THR A 425 10.88 3.85 -4.70
CA THR A 425 11.97 3.62 -3.72
C THR A 425 12.65 4.91 -3.26
N ARG A 426 12.79 5.90 -4.15
CA ARG A 426 13.39 7.20 -3.81
C ARG A 426 12.47 8.02 -2.93
N GLN A 427 11.17 7.97 -3.19
CA GLN A 427 10.17 8.61 -2.35
C GLN A 427 10.19 8.03 -0.92
N MET A 428 10.31 6.71 -0.79
CA MET A 428 10.47 6.03 0.52
C MET A 428 11.73 6.51 1.24
N MET A 429 12.86 6.61 0.53
CA MET A 429 14.11 7.13 1.11
C MET A 429 14.01 8.61 1.51
N LEU A 430 13.34 9.44 0.71
CA LEU A 430 13.15 10.86 1.03
C LEU A 430 12.31 11.03 2.29
N ILE A 431 11.21 10.28 2.41
CA ILE A 431 10.40 10.24 3.63
C ILE A 431 11.26 9.80 4.81
N GLY A 432 12.07 8.74 4.64
CA GLY A 432 13.00 8.28 5.67
C GLY A 432 13.97 9.35 6.17
N ASN A 433 14.54 10.14 5.26
CA ASN A 433 15.44 11.25 5.62
C ASN A 433 14.70 12.38 6.36
N ARG A 434 13.52 12.78 5.86
CA ARG A 434 12.70 13.82 6.52
C ARG A 434 12.22 13.39 7.91
N VAL A 435 11.84 12.12 8.07
CA VAL A 435 11.47 11.56 9.37
C VAL A 435 12.66 11.56 10.33
N TYR A 436 13.87 11.22 9.86
CA TYR A 436 15.08 11.28 10.67
C TYR A 436 15.35 12.68 11.26
N ASP A 437 15.18 13.73 10.45
CA ASP A 437 15.39 15.12 10.89
C ASP A 437 14.45 15.54 12.04
N VAL A 438 13.26 14.95 12.10
CA VAL A 438 12.30 15.16 13.20
C VAL A 438 12.59 14.22 14.39
N VAL A 439 12.85 12.94 14.11
CA VAL A 439 13.00 11.89 15.13
C VAL A 439 14.26 12.08 15.97
N MET A 440 15.39 12.50 15.39
CA MET A 440 16.64 12.55 16.14
C MET A 440 16.65 13.58 17.27
N PRO A 441 16.23 14.84 17.07
CA PRO A 441 16.10 15.79 18.17
C PRO A 441 15.15 15.28 19.27
N MET A 442 14.07 14.59 18.91
CA MET A 442 13.15 13.96 19.85
C MET A 442 13.86 12.84 20.63
N PHE A 443 14.52 11.93 19.94
CA PHE A 443 15.24 10.79 20.51
C PHE A 443 16.33 11.23 21.51
N GLU A 444 17.13 12.23 21.15
CA GLU A 444 18.20 12.77 21.99
C GLU A 444 17.67 13.49 23.25
N SER A 445 16.42 14.00 23.20
CA SER A 445 15.77 14.63 24.36
C SER A 445 15.31 13.63 25.43
N ILE A 446 15.19 12.35 25.08
CA ILE A 446 14.64 11.32 25.98
C ILE A 446 15.71 10.88 26.99
N THR A 447 15.35 10.92 28.29
CA THR A 447 16.08 10.25 29.36
C THR A 447 15.33 8.97 29.74
N PRO A 448 15.81 7.77 29.33
CA PRO A 448 15.12 6.52 29.60
C PRO A 448 15.27 6.09 31.07
N SER A 449 14.28 5.35 31.58
CA SER A 449 14.26 4.79 32.92
C SER A 449 14.21 3.27 32.90
N THR A 450 14.92 2.65 33.84
CA THR A 450 14.79 1.20 34.11
C THR A 450 13.54 0.89 34.94
N GLU A 451 12.97 1.89 35.61
CA GLU A 451 11.82 1.72 36.50
C GLU A 451 10.52 2.02 35.75
N VAL A 452 9.85 0.97 35.28
CA VAL A 452 8.63 1.05 34.48
C VAL A 452 7.64 0.02 34.98
N ASP A 453 6.42 0.44 35.29
CA ASP A 453 5.31 -0.48 35.55
C ASP A 453 4.43 -0.56 34.29
N LEU A 454 4.05 -1.77 33.89
CA LEU A 454 3.26 -2.06 32.69
C LEU A 454 1.86 -2.54 33.07
N SER A 455 0.88 -2.23 32.24
CA SER A 455 -0.43 -2.87 32.27
C SER A 455 -0.97 -3.02 30.86
N ILE A 456 -1.59 -4.16 30.57
CA ILE A 456 -2.25 -4.42 29.29
C ILE A 456 -3.63 -4.98 29.53
N VAL A 457 -4.60 -4.52 28.75
CA VAL A 457 -5.94 -5.08 28.69
C VAL A 457 -6.25 -5.40 27.24
N SER A 458 -6.63 -6.65 26.97
CA SER A 458 -7.12 -7.08 25.66
C SER A 458 -8.52 -7.69 25.82
N LYS A 459 -9.52 -7.09 25.18
CA LYS A 459 -10.95 -7.44 25.35
C LYS A 459 -11.61 -7.63 24.01
N ARG A 460 -12.41 -8.70 23.88
CA ARG A 460 -13.35 -8.85 22.75
C ARG A 460 -14.72 -8.32 23.12
N VAL A 461 -15.35 -7.64 22.18
CA VAL A 461 -16.66 -6.98 22.36
C VAL A 461 -17.55 -7.41 21.20
N PRO A 462 -18.82 -7.80 21.44
CA PRO A 462 -19.75 -8.10 20.36
C PRO A 462 -20.14 -6.83 19.62
N ILE A 463 -20.38 -6.93 18.32
CA ILE A 463 -20.91 -5.85 17.52
C ILE A 463 -22.18 -6.34 16.86
N ASP A 464 -23.26 -5.65 17.19
CA ASP A 464 -24.46 -5.62 16.38
C ASP A 464 -25.09 -4.24 16.50
N ARG A 465 -26.22 -4.07 15.82
CA ARG A 465 -26.99 -2.85 15.83
C ARG A 465 -27.40 -2.37 17.24
N GLU A 466 -27.74 -3.30 18.15
CA GLU A 466 -28.13 -2.98 19.52
C GLU A 466 -26.91 -2.52 20.33
N TYR A 467 -25.79 -3.24 20.24
CA TYR A 467 -24.54 -2.87 20.93
C TYR A 467 -23.97 -1.54 20.44
N VAL A 468 -24.06 -1.23 19.15
CA VAL A 468 -23.66 0.09 18.59
C VAL A 468 -24.61 1.20 19.05
N GLY A 469 -25.82 0.87 19.52
CA GLY A 469 -26.73 1.82 20.13
C GLY A 469 -27.71 2.47 19.15
N TYR A 470 -28.09 1.78 18.08
CA TYR A 470 -29.12 2.25 17.15
C TYR A 470 -30.54 1.94 17.68
N THR A 471 -31.52 2.84 17.48
CA THR A 471 -32.96 2.63 17.80
C THR A 471 -33.74 2.20 16.57
N ASP A 472 -34.81 1.40 16.63
CA ASP A 472 -35.56 0.81 15.49
C ASP A 472 -36.07 1.74 14.35
N ASP A 473 -35.66 3.00 14.31
CA ASP A 473 -35.87 3.98 13.25
C ASP A 473 -34.57 4.54 12.66
N GLN A 474 -33.41 4.12 13.16
CA GLN A 474 -32.05 4.51 12.74
C GLN A 474 -31.24 3.42 12.03
N PHE A 475 -30.40 3.76 11.06
CA PHE A 475 -29.59 2.81 10.28
C PHE A 475 -30.44 1.77 9.53
N PHE A 476 -31.21 2.28 8.55
CA PHE A 476 -32.18 1.54 7.74
C PHE A 476 -31.84 1.61 6.25
N SER A 477 -32.25 0.58 5.50
CA SER A 477 -32.22 0.60 4.04
C SER A 477 -33.32 1.52 3.49
N ASP A 478 -32.98 2.35 2.51
CA ASP A 478 -33.92 3.22 1.80
C ASP A 478 -34.92 2.45 0.91
N GLY A 479 -34.67 1.16 0.67
CA GLY A 479 -35.51 0.28 -0.13
C GLY A 479 -35.51 0.57 -1.64
N ALA A 480 -34.78 1.58 -2.11
CA ALA A 480 -34.69 1.95 -3.53
C ALA A 480 -33.63 1.14 -4.29
N SER A 481 -32.72 0.51 -3.54
CA SER A 481 -31.54 -0.15 -4.08
C SER A 481 -31.75 -1.67 -4.24
N PHE A 482 -31.82 -2.13 -5.49
CA PHE A 482 -31.90 -3.53 -5.92
C PHE A 482 -33.09 -4.37 -5.41
N GLY A 483 -34.31 -3.96 -5.79
CA GLY A 483 -35.57 -4.74 -5.80
C GLY A 483 -35.59 -6.11 -5.09
N GLU A 484 -36.46 -6.18 -4.06
CA GLU A 484 -36.87 -7.38 -3.29
C GLU A 484 -36.10 -7.68 -1.98
N TYR A 485 -35.87 -6.66 -1.16
CA TYR A 485 -35.92 -6.77 0.31
C TYR A 485 -37.00 -5.78 0.79
N PRO A 486 -37.74 -5.97 1.91
CA PRO A 486 -38.79 -5.03 2.27
C PRO A 486 -38.21 -3.60 2.30
N PRO A 487 -38.72 -2.67 1.47
CA PRO A 487 -38.21 -1.31 1.47
C PRO A 487 -38.40 -0.71 2.87
N GLY A 488 -37.35 -0.14 3.46
CA GLY A 488 -37.41 0.45 4.80
C GLY A 488 -37.13 -0.48 5.99
N GLY A 489 -36.40 -1.58 5.82
CA GLY A 489 -36.00 -2.48 6.92
C GLY A 489 -34.70 -2.07 7.63
N PRO A 490 -34.50 -2.46 8.92
CA PRO A 490 -33.28 -2.16 9.67
C PRO A 490 -32.08 -2.91 9.10
N LEU A 491 -30.91 -2.25 9.08
CA LEU A 491 -29.64 -2.90 8.80
C LEU A 491 -29.17 -3.65 10.07
N ARG A 492 -29.58 -4.92 10.21
CA ARG A 492 -29.26 -5.82 11.33
C ARG A 492 -27.81 -6.28 11.34
N PHE A 493 -27.22 -6.53 10.17
CA PHE A 493 -25.87 -7.12 10.03
C PHE A 493 -24.83 -6.13 9.49
N GLY A 494 -25.19 -4.85 9.41
CA GLY A 494 -24.35 -3.82 8.81
C GLY A 494 -24.50 -3.72 7.30
N GLY A 495 -23.83 -2.75 6.73
CA GLY A 495 -23.82 -2.53 5.30
C GLY A 495 -22.84 -1.44 4.89
N PHE A 496 -22.23 -1.61 3.72
CA PHE A 496 -21.36 -0.60 3.14
C PHE A 496 -22.20 0.41 2.39
N GLN A 497 -22.07 1.70 2.70
CA GLN A 497 -22.57 2.71 1.78
C GLN A 497 -21.83 2.50 0.45
N CYS A 498 -22.53 2.14 -0.62
CA CYS A 498 -21.91 2.23 -1.93
C CYS A 498 -21.55 3.69 -2.08
N GLY A 499 -20.32 3.97 -2.52
CA GLY A 499 -19.93 5.31 -2.90
C GLY A 499 -21.09 5.91 -3.66
N MET A 500 -21.53 7.10 -3.21
CA MET A 500 -22.62 7.79 -3.85
C MET A 500 -22.44 7.55 -5.35
N LEU A 501 -23.40 6.88 -5.97
CA LEU A 501 -23.77 7.24 -7.32
C LEU A 501 -24.36 8.65 -7.20
N ASN A 502 -23.50 9.61 -6.81
CA ASN A 502 -23.37 10.79 -7.61
C ASN A 502 -23.11 10.18 -8.99
N THR A 503 -24.16 10.10 -9.81
CA THR A 503 -24.00 10.62 -11.17
C THR A 503 -22.99 11.74 -11.04
N PRO A 504 -21.80 11.65 -11.66
CA PRO A 504 -20.77 12.66 -11.45
C PRO A 504 -21.46 14.00 -11.66
N THR A 505 -21.65 14.71 -10.56
CA THR A 505 -21.80 16.15 -10.56
C THR A 505 -20.44 16.68 -10.17
N GLU A 506 -19.37 16.06 -10.69
CA GLU A 506 -18.28 16.90 -11.14
C GLU A 506 -18.88 17.68 -12.31
N GLU A 507 -19.53 18.81 -12.02
CA GLU A 507 -19.92 19.79 -13.04
C GLU A 507 -18.64 20.47 -13.61
N ASN A 508 -17.55 19.70 -13.70
CA ASN A 508 -16.25 20.11 -14.18
C ASN A 508 -16.24 20.00 -15.69
N LEU A 509 -15.90 21.11 -16.33
CA LEU A 509 -15.76 21.19 -17.76
C LEU A 509 -14.29 21.31 -18.09
N ASP A 510 -13.79 20.40 -18.92
CA ASP A 510 -12.44 20.47 -19.45
C ASP A 510 -12.39 21.47 -20.62
N LEU A 511 -11.32 22.26 -20.65
CA LEU A 511 -11.06 23.22 -21.72
C LEU A 511 -9.86 22.77 -22.56
N PHE A 512 -10.11 22.51 -23.85
CA PHE A 512 -9.08 22.16 -24.81
C PHE A 512 -8.93 23.26 -25.87
N LEU A 513 -7.69 23.52 -26.27
CA LEU A 513 -7.34 24.36 -27.42
C LEU A 513 -6.66 23.47 -28.46
N MET A 514 -7.15 23.53 -29.68
CA MET A 514 -6.73 22.71 -30.82
C MET A 514 -6.25 23.62 -31.96
N ASP A 515 -5.28 23.15 -32.74
CA ASP A 515 -4.84 23.86 -33.96
C ASP A 515 -5.81 23.68 -35.15
N GLY A 516 -5.46 24.27 -36.29
CA GLY A 516 -6.26 24.16 -37.53
C GLY A 516 -6.29 22.76 -38.16
N SER A 517 -5.49 21.82 -37.67
CA SER A 517 -5.45 20.41 -38.09
C SER A 517 -6.35 19.53 -37.20
N GLY A 518 -6.78 20.04 -36.05
CA GLY A 518 -7.54 19.31 -35.04
C GLY A 518 -6.65 18.55 -34.05
N ASP A 519 -5.36 18.93 -33.96
CA ASP A 519 -4.45 18.40 -32.94
C ASP A 519 -4.50 19.30 -31.70
N GLU A 520 -4.50 18.71 -30.51
CA GLU A 520 -4.50 19.45 -29.25
C GLU A 520 -3.18 20.18 -29.05
N VAL A 521 -3.25 21.49 -28.87
CA VAL A 521 -2.08 22.32 -28.54
C VAL A 521 -1.97 22.61 -27.06
N LYS A 522 -3.08 22.59 -26.32
CA LYS A 522 -3.10 22.79 -24.86
C LYS A 522 -4.43 22.40 -24.24
N GLN A 523 -4.39 21.75 -23.08
CA GLN A 523 -5.52 21.54 -22.17
C GLN A 523 -5.32 22.38 -20.89
N SER A 524 -6.42 22.73 -20.21
CA SER A 524 -6.33 23.29 -18.87
C SER A 524 -5.80 22.24 -17.86
N ALA A 525 -5.03 22.69 -16.87
CA ALA A 525 -4.50 21.83 -15.81
C ALA A 525 -5.32 22.06 -14.54
N ASP A 526 -5.77 20.97 -13.93
CA ASP A 526 -6.61 20.82 -12.72
C ASP A 526 -5.98 21.46 -11.45
N SER A 527 -5.56 22.71 -11.54
CA SER A 527 -4.52 23.31 -10.68
C SER A 527 -4.85 24.69 -10.13
N ASN A 528 -6.10 25.12 -10.20
CA ASN A 528 -6.57 26.25 -9.41
C ASN A 528 -7.51 25.76 -8.31
N THR A 529 -7.10 25.98 -7.07
CA THR A 529 -7.84 25.84 -5.81
C THR A 529 -9.03 26.81 -5.69
N ASP A 530 -9.57 27.27 -6.82
CA ASP A 530 -10.53 28.34 -6.93
C ASP A 530 -11.71 27.76 -7.75
N ASN A 531 -12.76 27.29 -7.08
CA ASN A 531 -13.90 26.52 -7.62
C ASN A 531 -14.80 27.26 -8.66
N GLU A 532 -14.25 28.06 -9.58
CA GLU A 532 -15.03 28.95 -10.46
C GLU A 532 -14.59 29.01 -11.95
N GLY A 533 -13.67 28.16 -12.43
CA GLY A 533 -13.44 27.98 -13.89
C GLY A 533 -12.06 27.47 -14.36
N GLU A 534 -12.00 27.08 -15.64
CA GLU A 534 -10.81 26.62 -16.35
C GLU A 534 -10.15 27.72 -17.20
N GLN A 535 -8.82 27.65 -17.38
CA GLN A 535 -8.11 28.58 -18.28
C GLN A 535 -6.95 27.94 -19.05
N VAL A 536 -6.81 28.35 -20.30
CA VAL A 536 -5.67 28.02 -21.16
C VAL A 536 -4.99 29.31 -21.61
N ARG A 537 -3.68 29.43 -21.36
CA ARG A 537 -2.84 30.52 -21.90
C ARG A 537 -1.95 30.00 -23.01
N TYR A 538 -2.08 30.57 -24.20
CA TYR A 538 -1.39 30.11 -25.40
C TYR A 538 -0.87 31.26 -26.25
N THR A 539 0.27 31.05 -26.93
CA THR A 539 0.86 31.99 -27.90
C THR A 539 1.05 31.24 -29.22
N PRO A 540 0.25 31.51 -30.26
CA PRO A 540 0.33 30.79 -31.52
C PRO A 540 1.68 30.99 -32.20
N GLU A 541 2.26 29.91 -32.71
CA GLU A 541 3.49 29.98 -33.53
C GLU A 541 3.20 30.42 -34.97
N ALA A 542 1.99 30.17 -35.46
CA ALA A 542 1.50 30.58 -36.77
C ALA A 542 0.12 31.24 -36.65
N SER A 543 -0.16 32.25 -37.48
CA SER A 543 -1.50 32.85 -37.56
C SER A 543 -2.45 31.88 -38.26
N GLY A 544 -3.62 31.65 -37.71
CA GLY A 544 -4.63 30.77 -38.29
C GLY A 544 -5.84 30.57 -37.40
N THR A 545 -6.78 29.75 -37.88
CA THR A 545 -7.95 29.32 -37.12
C THR A 545 -7.53 28.29 -36.08
N PHE A 546 -7.86 28.56 -34.82
CA PHE A 546 -7.77 27.61 -33.71
C PHE A 546 -9.17 27.21 -33.27
N TYR A 547 -9.30 26.02 -32.71
CA TYR A 547 -10.56 25.49 -32.22
C TYR A 547 -10.50 25.35 -30.70
N ILE A 548 -11.58 25.73 -30.03
CA ILE A 548 -11.75 25.55 -28.59
C ILE A 548 -12.79 24.47 -28.42
N LYS A 549 -12.47 23.44 -27.64
CA LYS A 549 -13.42 22.39 -27.27
C LYS A 549 -13.69 22.52 -25.77
N VAL A 550 -14.96 22.61 -25.43
CA VAL A 550 -15.47 22.47 -24.06
C VAL A 550 -16.04 21.06 -23.94
N ALA A 551 -15.60 20.30 -22.95
CA ALA A 551 -16.06 18.91 -22.76
C ALA A 551 -16.46 18.68 -21.30
N GLY A 552 -17.57 18.00 -21.06
CA GLY A 552 -17.94 17.57 -19.70
C GLY A 552 -17.08 16.38 -19.26
N TYR A 553 -16.46 16.46 -18.08
CA TYR A 553 -15.70 15.33 -17.52
C TYR A 553 -16.62 14.11 -17.34
N GLU A 554 -16.34 12.98 -17.99
CA GLU A 554 -17.20 11.78 -18.01
C GLU A 554 -18.68 12.02 -18.42
N GLY A 555 -18.96 13.05 -19.24
CA GLY A 555 -20.30 13.33 -19.77
C GLY A 555 -21.19 14.19 -18.85
N CYS A 556 -20.58 14.96 -17.96
CA CYS A 556 -21.28 15.89 -17.08
C CYS A 556 -21.95 17.06 -17.82
N MET A 557 -22.97 17.66 -17.20
CA MET A 557 -23.70 18.82 -17.71
C MET A 557 -23.34 20.05 -16.87
N ASN A 558 -23.17 21.21 -17.51
CA ASN A 558 -23.07 22.48 -16.80
C ASN A 558 -23.41 23.66 -17.70
N ASP A 559 -23.86 24.76 -17.10
CA ASP A 559 -23.93 26.06 -17.74
C ASP A 559 -22.55 26.73 -17.63
N TYR A 560 -22.07 27.30 -18.73
CA TYR A 560 -20.79 27.96 -18.76
C TYR A 560 -20.81 29.28 -19.52
N SER A 561 -19.75 30.05 -19.29
CA SER A 561 -19.40 31.23 -20.09
C SER A 561 -17.97 31.07 -20.58
N LEU A 562 -17.74 31.43 -21.85
CA LEU A 562 -16.46 31.24 -22.52
C LEU A 562 -15.94 32.60 -23.01
N SER A 563 -14.69 32.93 -22.73
CA SER A 563 -14.08 34.16 -23.25
C SER A 563 -12.68 33.92 -23.76
N VAL A 564 -12.32 34.64 -24.83
CA VAL A 564 -10.95 34.66 -25.37
C VAL A 564 -10.44 36.09 -25.26
N VAL A 565 -9.41 36.32 -24.45
CA VAL A 565 -8.89 37.67 -24.18
C VAL A 565 -7.44 37.77 -24.66
N GLU A 566 -7.12 38.84 -25.38
CA GLU A 566 -5.76 39.16 -25.81
C GLU A 566 -4.98 39.81 -24.65
N GLU A 567 -3.86 39.22 -24.20
CA GLU A 567 -3.08 39.78 -23.10
C GLU A 567 -2.18 40.93 -23.59
N ALA A 568 -2.37 42.13 -23.01
CA ALA A 568 -1.48 43.26 -23.25
C ALA A 568 -0.04 42.96 -22.74
N ARG A 569 0.96 43.09 -23.62
CA ARG A 569 2.37 42.74 -23.36
C ARG A 569 2.95 43.39 -22.08
N GLY A 570 3.00 42.61 -21.00
CA GLY A 570 3.81 42.77 -19.79
C GLY A 570 4.65 41.50 -19.53
N ARG A 571 5.82 41.66 -18.90
CA ARG A 571 7.00 40.75 -18.96
C ARG A 571 6.76 39.24 -18.69
N LYS A 572 7.57 38.45 -19.41
CA LYS A 572 7.89 36.99 -19.41
C LYS A 572 7.93 36.33 -18.01
N PRO A 573 7.74 35.00 -17.85
CA PRO A 573 8.10 33.91 -18.77
C PRO A 573 7.03 32.81 -18.94
N SER A 574 7.12 31.99 -19.99
CA SER A 574 6.28 30.80 -20.13
C SER A 574 7.03 29.70 -20.88
N ASP A 575 7.09 28.56 -20.20
CA ASP A 575 7.16 27.17 -20.66
C ASP A 575 6.10 26.88 -21.76
N LEU A 576 6.01 25.78 -22.50
CA LEU A 576 6.67 24.48 -22.66
C LEU A 576 5.99 23.85 -23.92
N CYS A 577 6.57 22.77 -24.48
CA CYS A 577 5.88 21.63 -25.15
C CYS A 577 5.33 21.80 -26.60
N ILE A 578 5.18 20.79 -27.47
CA ILE A 578 5.32 19.31 -27.54
C ILE A 578 5.13 18.93 -29.04
N ASP A 579 5.49 17.71 -29.49
CA ASP A 579 4.59 16.98 -30.43
C ASP A 579 4.67 15.43 -30.27
N MET A 580 3.49 14.80 -30.28
CA MET A 580 3.19 13.35 -30.27
C MET A 580 3.01 12.82 -31.70
N ARG A 581 2.93 11.48 -31.92
CA ARG A 581 2.05 10.86 -32.94
C ARG A 581 1.53 9.44 -32.61
N CYS A 582 0.30 9.18 -33.07
CA CYS A 582 -0.66 8.07 -32.85
C CYS A 582 -0.50 6.73 -33.64
N GLY A 583 -1.31 5.70 -33.30
CA GLY A 583 -1.94 4.77 -34.29
C GLY A 583 -2.62 3.42 -33.86
N LEU A 584 -3.97 3.37 -33.93
CA LEU A 584 -4.92 2.33 -34.50
C LEU A 584 -5.40 1.02 -33.76
N GLY A 585 -6.75 0.80 -33.74
CA GLY A 585 -7.43 -0.50 -34.09
C GLY A 585 -8.69 -0.98 -33.30
N CYS A 586 -9.87 -1.09 -33.94
CA CYS A 586 -11.23 -1.37 -33.39
C CYS A 586 -11.67 -2.86 -33.24
N GLY A 587 -12.72 -3.13 -32.42
CA GLY A 587 -13.61 -4.31 -32.47
C GLY A 587 -14.79 -4.28 -31.46
N THR A 588 -16.03 -4.51 -31.91
CA THR A 588 -17.33 -4.21 -31.26
C THR A 588 -17.88 -5.24 -30.25
N CYS A 589 -18.66 -4.79 -29.25
CA CYS A 589 -19.58 -5.60 -28.41
C CYS A 589 -21.04 -5.07 -28.48
N PRO A 590 -22.08 -5.88 -28.17
CA PRO A 590 -23.48 -5.62 -28.53
C PRO A 590 -24.25 -4.74 -27.52
N GLU A 591 -25.28 -4.06 -28.04
CA GLU A 591 -26.20 -3.14 -27.36
C GLU A 591 -26.94 -3.72 -26.15
N PHE A 592 -26.88 -3.01 -25.02
CA PHE A 592 -27.86 -3.10 -23.92
C PHE A 592 -28.85 -1.92 -24.02
N LYS A 593 -30.14 -2.20 -23.80
CA LYS A 593 -31.21 -1.21 -23.81
C LYS A 593 -31.03 -0.18 -22.68
N ALA A 594 -30.97 1.08 -23.07
CA ALA A 594 -30.90 2.25 -22.20
C ALA A 594 -32.07 2.35 -21.21
N MET A 595 -31.76 2.61 -19.93
CA MET A 595 -32.63 3.39 -19.04
C MET A 595 -32.73 4.82 -19.59
N GLN A 596 -33.90 5.45 -19.46
CA GLN A 596 -34.15 6.76 -20.06
C GLN A 596 -33.22 7.86 -19.46
N PRO A 597 -32.63 8.72 -20.30
CA PRO A 597 -31.77 9.81 -19.85
C PRO A 597 -32.58 10.95 -19.20
N VAL A 598 -31.90 11.69 -18.32
CA VAL A 598 -32.31 13.03 -17.88
C VAL A 598 -32.39 13.93 -19.12
N GLU A 599 -33.47 14.70 -19.30
CA GLU A 599 -33.61 15.65 -20.41
C GLU A 599 -32.65 16.83 -20.21
N CYS A 600 -31.54 16.87 -20.97
CA CYS A 600 -30.74 18.09 -21.20
C CYS A 600 -31.39 18.88 -22.34
N VAL A 601 -31.50 20.20 -22.21
CA VAL A 601 -32.02 21.08 -23.26
C VAL A 601 -30.80 21.77 -23.86
N GLU A 602 -30.52 21.53 -25.14
CA GLU A 602 -29.46 22.21 -25.90
C GLU A 602 -29.60 23.74 -25.82
N ASP A 603 -28.45 24.44 -25.85
CA ASP A 603 -28.44 25.91 -25.91
C ASP A 603 -28.75 26.45 -27.32
N ASN A 604 -28.59 27.76 -27.53
CA ASN A 604 -28.95 28.41 -28.81
C ASN A 604 -27.82 28.42 -29.86
N GLU A 605 -26.63 27.92 -29.53
CA GLU A 605 -25.48 27.94 -30.43
C GLU A 605 -25.33 26.67 -31.26
N GLU A 606 -26.07 25.62 -30.89
CA GLU A 606 -26.17 24.36 -31.61
C GLU A 606 -26.66 24.50 -33.05
N GLU A 607 -26.21 23.67 -33.99
CA GLU A 607 -25.30 22.51 -33.80
C GLU A 607 -23.81 22.94 -33.80
N ASN A 608 -23.10 22.68 -32.70
CA ASN A 608 -21.67 22.87 -32.50
C ASN A 608 -21.00 21.64 -31.83
N ASP A 609 -21.66 20.49 -31.88
CA ASP A 609 -21.29 19.17 -31.31
C ASP A 609 -19.99 18.59 -31.92
N ALA A 610 -19.53 19.17 -33.04
CA ALA A 610 -18.39 18.70 -33.80
C ALA A 610 -17.51 19.84 -34.29
N MET A 611 -16.20 19.59 -34.36
CA MET A 611 -15.21 20.54 -34.87
C MET A 611 -15.54 21.12 -36.27
N ALA A 612 -16.23 20.33 -37.11
CA ALA A 612 -16.67 20.77 -38.44
C ALA A 612 -17.69 21.93 -38.39
N ASP A 613 -18.50 21.95 -37.34
CA ASP A 613 -19.63 22.87 -37.14
C ASP A 613 -19.30 23.98 -36.12
N ALA A 614 -18.04 24.01 -35.65
CA ALA A 614 -17.56 24.90 -34.61
C ALA A 614 -17.95 26.38 -34.76
N LYS A 615 -18.45 26.98 -33.69
CA LYS A 615 -18.97 28.35 -33.68
C LYS A 615 -17.88 29.43 -33.62
N PRO A 616 -17.91 30.48 -34.48
CA PRO A 616 -16.89 31.51 -34.45
C PRO A 616 -16.99 32.40 -33.20
N LEU A 617 -15.88 32.58 -32.50
CA LEU A 617 -15.71 33.51 -31.38
C LEU A 617 -14.87 34.73 -31.79
N GLU A 618 -15.28 35.91 -31.34
CA GLU A 618 -14.51 37.15 -31.52
C GLU A 618 -13.58 37.40 -30.33
N LEU A 619 -12.33 37.79 -30.60
CA LEU A 619 -11.36 38.15 -29.57
C LEU A 619 -11.88 39.30 -28.67
N ASN A 620 -11.59 39.19 -27.37
CA ASN A 620 -12.02 40.10 -26.30
C ASN A 620 -13.53 40.16 -26.07
N THR A 621 -14.25 39.11 -26.47
CA THR A 621 -15.69 38.95 -26.22
C THR A 621 -15.92 37.82 -25.23
N ARG A 622 -16.85 38.01 -24.29
CA ARG A 622 -17.37 36.97 -23.40
C ARG A 622 -18.66 36.43 -23.99
N TYR A 623 -18.69 35.14 -24.20
CA TYR A 623 -19.86 34.37 -24.58
C TYR A 623 -20.55 33.87 -23.31
N GLU A 624 -21.88 33.97 -23.25
CA GLU A 624 -22.70 33.75 -22.05
C GLU A 624 -23.81 32.75 -22.35
N ASN A 625 -24.20 31.95 -21.35
CA ASN A 625 -25.27 30.94 -21.43
C ASN A 625 -24.96 29.77 -22.38
N GLY A 626 -23.72 29.28 -22.38
CA GLY A 626 -23.41 27.98 -22.98
C GLY A 626 -23.94 26.85 -22.09
N GLN A 627 -24.47 25.78 -22.65
CA GLN A 627 -24.95 24.62 -21.90
C GLN A 627 -24.44 23.33 -22.54
N ILE A 628 -23.58 22.61 -21.82
CA ILE A 628 -23.06 21.33 -22.30
C ILE A 628 -23.96 20.16 -21.89
N CYS A 629 -24.28 19.29 -22.83
CA CYS A 629 -25.10 18.10 -22.62
C CYS A 629 -24.25 16.81 -22.59
N PRO A 630 -24.78 15.69 -22.03
CA PRO A 630 -23.97 14.48 -21.87
C PRO A 630 -23.54 13.90 -23.22
N PHE A 631 -22.22 13.70 -23.37
CA PHE A 631 -21.58 13.22 -24.59
C PHE A 631 -21.77 14.15 -25.80
N ASP A 632 -22.01 15.42 -25.53
CA ASP A 632 -22.17 16.50 -26.50
C ASP A 632 -21.06 17.53 -26.26
N ASP A 633 -20.05 17.54 -27.14
CA ASP A 633 -18.87 18.39 -26.97
C ASP A 633 -19.08 19.72 -27.69
N ASP A 634 -18.89 20.85 -27.02
CA ASP A 634 -19.08 22.15 -27.65
C ASP A 634 -17.81 22.65 -28.35
N TRP A 635 -17.89 22.87 -29.65
CA TRP A 635 -16.78 23.36 -30.46
C TRP A 635 -16.95 24.83 -30.85
N PHE A 636 -15.91 25.62 -30.60
CA PHE A 636 -15.78 27.00 -31.04
C PHE A 636 -14.53 27.16 -31.91
N LYS A 637 -14.46 28.23 -32.71
CA LYS A 637 -13.28 28.59 -33.49
C LYS A 637 -12.93 30.06 -33.35
N VAL A 638 -11.65 30.38 -33.28
CA VAL A 638 -11.14 31.75 -33.13
C VAL A 638 -9.92 31.95 -34.03
N GLU A 639 -9.82 33.13 -34.65
CA GLU A 639 -8.65 33.51 -35.44
C GLU A 639 -7.59 34.11 -34.54
N LEU A 640 -6.42 33.45 -34.45
CA LEU A 640 -5.31 33.93 -33.63
C LEU A 640 -4.13 34.38 -34.50
N THR A 641 -3.43 35.43 -34.07
CA THR A 641 -2.22 35.92 -34.75
C THR A 641 -0.97 35.33 -34.13
N ALA A 642 0.00 34.92 -34.96
CA ALA A 642 1.31 34.46 -34.50
C ALA A 642 1.97 35.47 -33.54
N GLY A 643 2.39 35.00 -32.37
CA GLY A 643 3.13 35.82 -31.39
C GLY A 643 2.28 36.79 -30.54
N GLU A 644 0.96 36.73 -30.64
CA GLU A 644 0.02 37.39 -29.71
C GLU A 644 -0.47 36.38 -28.68
N ARG A 645 -0.23 36.65 -27.40
CA ARG A 645 -0.66 35.75 -26.32
C ARG A 645 -2.14 35.95 -26.06
N VAL A 646 -2.88 34.85 -26.05
CA VAL A 646 -4.30 34.83 -25.69
C VAL A 646 -4.52 33.98 -24.44
N THR A 647 -5.53 34.35 -23.68
CA THR A 647 -6.08 33.52 -22.59
C THR A 647 -7.50 33.14 -22.98
N VAL A 648 -7.76 31.84 -23.09
CA VAL A 648 -9.11 31.29 -23.15
C VAL A 648 -9.53 30.98 -21.71
N LYS A 649 -10.68 31.51 -21.29
CA LYS A 649 -11.25 31.28 -19.97
C LYS A 649 -12.64 30.69 -20.10
N LEU A 650 -12.86 29.59 -19.42
CA LEU A 650 -14.14 28.92 -19.29
C LEU A 650 -14.57 29.08 -17.83
N GLU A 651 -15.64 29.81 -17.59
CA GLU A 651 -16.16 30.08 -16.24
C GLU A 651 -17.50 29.37 -16.10
N PHE A 652 -17.61 28.49 -15.12
CA PHE A 652 -18.82 27.72 -14.80
C PHE A 652 -18.96 27.67 -13.28
N SER A 653 -20.20 27.61 -12.78
CA SER A 653 -20.41 27.32 -11.36
C SER A 653 -20.26 25.83 -11.17
N GLN A 654 -19.30 25.40 -10.37
CA GLN A 654 -19.44 24.10 -9.74
C GLN A 654 -20.48 24.30 -8.64
N ASP A 655 -21.66 23.66 -8.73
CA ASP A 655 -22.36 23.27 -7.51
C ASP A 655 -21.50 22.15 -6.91
N SER A 656 -20.35 22.54 -6.35
CA SER A 656 -19.41 21.70 -5.63
C SER A 656 -20.08 21.32 -4.31
N GLY A 657 -21.22 20.62 -4.40
CA GLY A 657 -22.31 20.54 -3.43
C GLY A 657 -21.90 21.23 -2.15
N ALA A 658 -22.05 22.57 -2.15
CA ALA A 658 -21.35 23.40 -1.17
C ALA A 658 -21.59 22.77 0.20
N TYR A 659 -20.49 22.42 0.86
CA TYR A 659 -20.41 22.11 2.27
C TYR A 659 -21.58 22.80 2.97
N ASN A 660 -22.59 22.01 3.28
CA ASN A 660 -23.70 22.50 4.05
C ASN A 660 -23.59 21.79 5.40
N PRO A 661 -22.95 22.43 6.40
CA PRO A 661 -22.89 21.89 7.75
C PRO A 661 -24.29 21.74 8.36
N ASP A 662 -25.32 22.31 7.73
CA ASP A 662 -26.73 22.13 8.07
C ASP A 662 -27.43 21.02 7.25
N THR A 663 -26.90 20.52 6.11
CA THR A 663 -27.40 19.27 5.49
C THR A 663 -26.72 18.08 6.13
N LYS A 664 -27.17 17.75 7.32
CA LYS A 664 -27.05 16.37 7.79
C LYS A 664 -27.73 15.48 6.76
N LEU A 665 -27.01 14.54 6.14
CA LEU A 665 -27.68 13.41 5.49
C LEU A 665 -28.62 12.83 6.55
N LYS A 666 -29.92 12.80 6.25
CA LYS A 666 -30.88 12.17 7.15
C LYS A 666 -30.63 10.68 7.11
N ASP A 667 -30.61 10.07 8.29
CA ASP A 667 -30.61 8.64 8.48
C ASP A 667 -31.60 7.98 7.50
N GLY A 668 -31.08 7.12 6.60
CA GLY A 668 -31.88 6.46 5.57
C GLY A 668 -31.88 7.07 4.15
N ASN A 669 -31.05 8.07 3.84
CA ASN A 669 -30.80 8.50 2.45
C ASN A 669 -29.54 7.82 1.86
N LEU A 670 -29.34 6.55 2.23
CA LEU A 670 -28.18 5.74 1.91
C LEU A 670 -28.35 5.14 0.51
N GLY A 671 -28.08 5.95 -0.51
CA GLY A 671 -28.12 5.54 -1.90
C GLY A 671 -27.19 4.35 -2.13
N CYS A 672 -27.79 3.18 -2.32
CA CYS A 672 -27.15 1.89 -2.57
C CYS A 672 -26.24 1.46 -1.40
N VAL A 673 -26.68 0.51 -0.58
CA VAL A 673 -25.81 -0.16 0.39
C VAL A 673 -25.46 -1.54 -0.17
N LEU A 674 -24.19 -1.99 -0.10
CA LEU A 674 -23.92 -3.43 -0.18
C LEU A 674 -24.45 -4.05 1.11
N LEU A 675 -25.72 -4.40 1.08
CA LEU A 675 -26.47 -4.91 2.22
C LEU A 675 -25.90 -6.28 2.62
N VAL A 676 -25.28 -6.37 3.80
CA VAL A 676 -24.84 -7.65 4.34
C VAL A 676 -26.05 -8.59 4.49
N GLU A 677 -27.21 -8.05 4.85
CA GLU A 677 -28.49 -8.80 4.85
C GLU A 677 -28.80 -9.46 3.51
N ARG A 678 -28.44 -8.85 2.39
CA ARG A 678 -28.78 -9.38 1.06
C ARG A 678 -27.73 -10.34 0.55
N MET A 679 -26.45 -9.99 0.74
CA MET A 679 -25.32 -10.74 0.21
C MET A 679 -25.07 -12.03 0.99
N ASN A 680 -25.05 -11.93 2.32
CA ASN A 680 -24.72 -13.05 3.20
C ASN A 680 -25.96 -13.63 3.90
N ARG A 681 -27.02 -12.83 4.08
CA ARG A 681 -28.27 -13.20 4.80
C ARG A 681 -28.06 -13.64 6.25
N ALA A 682 -26.91 -13.29 6.80
CA ALA A 682 -26.43 -13.67 8.12
C ALA A 682 -25.33 -12.68 8.56
N PRO A 683 -25.07 -12.56 9.88
CA PRO A 683 -23.95 -11.77 10.37
C PRO A 683 -22.63 -12.31 9.81
N ILE A 684 -21.72 -11.40 9.44
CA ILE A 684 -20.36 -11.77 9.06
C ILE A 684 -19.56 -11.90 10.36
N PRO A 685 -19.02 -13.08 10.70
CA PRO A 685 -18.47 -13.28 12.03
C PRO A 685 -17.29 -12.35 12.35
N GLU A 686 -16.49 -11.94 11.37
CA GLU A 686 -15.42 -10.92 11.51
C GLU A 686 -15.98 -9.55 11.96
N PHE A 687 -17.13 -9.12 11.41
CA PHE A 687 -17.71 -7.81 11.70
C PHE A 687 -18.76 -7.81 12.82
N SER A 688 -19.07 -8.99 13.37
CA SER A 688 -19.99 -9.18 14.50
C SER A 688 -19.33 -9.05 15.88
N LYS A 689 -18.03 -8.74 15.91
CA LYS A 689 -17.22 -8.63 17.12
C LYS A 689 -15.91 -7.93 16.80
N THR A 690 -15.29 -7.32 17.80
CA THR A 690 -13.97 -6.70 17.65
C THR A 690 -13.10 -6.92 18.87
N ARG A 691 -11.78 -6.74 18.71
CA ARG A 691 -10.79 -6.81 19.78
C ARG A 691 -10.18 -5.45 20.07
N PHE A 692 -10.44 -4.94 21.28
CA PHE A 692 -9.75 -3.77 21.82
C PHE A 692 -8.48 -4.16 22.55
N THR A 693 -7.46 -3.32 22.45
CA THR A 693 -6.22 -3.48 23.22
C THR A 693 -5.77 -2.13 23.76
N SER A 694 -5.39 -2.08 25.03
CA SER A 694 -4.90 -0.87 25.67
C SER A 694 -3.71 -1.18 26.55
N ILE A 695 -2.72 -0.30 26.54
CA ILE A 695 -1.47 -0.45 27.28
C ILE A 695 -1.24 0.82 28.11
N LEU A 696 -0.86 0.65 29.37
CA LEU A 696 -0.38 1.73 30.22
C LEU A 696 1.09 1.48 30.55
N PHE A 697 1.90 2.52 30.36
CA PHE A 697 3.26 2.63 30.88
C PHE A 697 3.25 3.66 32.00
N ASP A 698 3.71 3.29 33.19
CA ASP A 698 4.07 4.22 34.25
C ASP A 698 5.60 4.29 34.31
N VAL A 699 6.16 5.39 33.79
CA VAL A 699 7.61 5.60 33.70
C VAL A 699 8.07 6.48 34.85
N LYS A 700 8.93 5.94 35.72
CA LYS A 700 9.46 6.67 36.88
C LYS A 700 10.75 7.38 36.51
N ASP A 701 10.82 8.69 36.73
CA ASP A 701 12.06 9.45 36.58
C ASP A 701 13.06 9.05 37.67
N ALA A 702 14.22 8.54 37.27
CA ALA A 702 15.22 7.99 38.18
C ALA A 702 15.82 9.04 39.15
N ALA A 703 15.77 10.33 38.81
CA ALA A 703 16.37 11.40 39.62
C ALA A 703 15.40 11.97 40.66
N SER A 704 14.13 12.14 40.30
CA SER A 704 13.09 12.79 41.10
C SER A 704 12.11 11.80 41.73
N GLY A 705 12.00 10.59 41.19
CA GLY A 705 10.99 9.60 41.55
C GLY A 705 9.58 9.98 41.10
N ALA A 706 9.43 11.01 40.26
CA ALA A 706 8.15 11.39 39.68
C ALA A 706 7.73 10.36 38.63
N SER A 707 6.45 9.99 38.62
CA SER A 707 5.85 9.13 37.61
C SER A 707 5.27 9.98 36.48
N ARG A 708 5.44 9.50 35.24
CA ARG A 708 4.76 10.01 34.04
C ARG A 708 4.11 8.84 33.32
N THR A 709 2.83 8.98 33.01
CA THR A 709 2.00 7.90 32.45
C THR A 709 1.72 8.08 30.96
N LEU A 710 2.00 7.04 30.17
CA LEU A 710 1.64 6.93 28.76
C LEU A 710 0.59 5.86 28.57
N TYR A 711 -0.57 6.25 28.04
CA TYR A 711 -1.64 5.33 27.67
C TYR A 711 -1.72 5.18 26.14
N LEU A 712 -1.66 3.94 25.67
CA LEU A 712 -1.83 3.58 24.27
C LEU A 712 -3.21 2.97 24.05
N ALA A 713 -3.99 3.58 23.17
CA ALA A 713 -5.31 3.09 22.76
C ALA A 713 -5.21 2.43 21.37
N GLY A 714 -5.32 1.10 21.31
CA GLY A 714 -5.35 0.36 20.06
C GLY A 714 -6.74 0.36 19.42
N LEU A 715 -6.85 0.87 18.20
CA LEU A 715 -8.07 0.85 17.40
C LEU A 715 -8.00 -0.24 16.30
N PRO A 716 -9.09 -1.03 16.14
CA PRO A 716 -9.12 -2.19 15.26
C PRO A 716 -9.55 -1.81 13.83
N GLY A 717 -8.75 -1.00 13.13
CA GLY A 717 -9.08 -0.54 11.77
C GLY A 717 -8.25 0.66 11.33
N GLU A 718 -8.80 1.44 10.40
CA GLU A 718 -8.21 2.67 9.85
C GLU A 718 -8.95 3.90 10.41
N PRO A 719 -8.64 4.34 11.64
CA PRO A 719 -9.27 5.53 12.19
C PRO A 719 -8.90 6.77 11.37
N THR A 720 -9.90 7.57 11.02
CA THR A 720 -9.68 8.93 10.55
C THR A 720 -8.99 9.74 11.64
N SER A 721 -8.29 10.80 11.23
CA SER A 721 -7.64 11.73 12.15
C SER A 721 -8.66 12.25 13.18
N ARG A 722 -9.92 12.43 12.78
CA ARG A 722 -11.03 12.87 13.64
C ARG A 722 -11.34 11.88 14.76
N VAL A 723 -11.61 10.62 14.42
CA VAL A 723 -11.92 9.58 15.42
C VAL A 723 -10.80 9.43 16.43
N GLY A 724 -9.55 9.45 15.96
CA GLY A 724 -8.42 9.29 16.85
C GLY A 724 -8.19 10.50 17.76
N LEU A 725 -8.34 11.74 17.27
CA LEU A 725 -8.22 12.94 18.13
C LEU A 725 -9.38 13.06 19.13
N ASP A 726 -10.60 12.65 18.74
CA ASP A 726 -11.73 12.55 19.66
C ASP A 726 -11.48 11.48 20.73
N THR A 727 -10.88 10.33 20.36
CA THR A 727 -10.44 9.31 21.33
C THR A 727 -9.49 9.92 22.37
N VAL A 728 -8.47 10.66 21.94
CA VAL A 728 -7.50 11.31 22.83
C VAL A 728 -8.21 12.27 23.79
N THR A 729 -9.07 13.14 23.24
CA THR A 729 -9.81 14.15 24.00
C THR A 729 -10.73 13.51 25.05
N GLU A 730 -11.51 12.50 24.66
CA GLU A 730 -12.47 11.83 25.53
C GLU A 730 -11.77 11.06 26.66
N LEU A 731 -10.65 10.41 26.38
CA LEU A 731 -9.87 9.69 27.39
C LEU A 731 -9.15 10.66 28.33
N GLN A 732 -8.56 11.74 27.82
CA GLN A 732 -7.94 12.80 28.64
C GLN A 732 -8.96 13.43 29.60
N SER A 733 -10.21 13.60 29.17
CA SER A 733 -11.28 14.15 30.01
C SER A 733 -11.72 13.21 31.14
N ALA A 734 -11.49 11.90 31.00
CA ALA A 734 -12.03 10.88 31.88
C ALA A 734 -10.98 10.18 32.75
N THR A 735 -9.71 10.44 32.53
CA THR A 735 -8.59 9.78 33.22
C THR A 735 -7.58 10.81 33.72
N THR A 736 -6.56 10.34 34.43
CA THR A 736 -5.45 11.18 34.93
C THR A 736 -4.14 10.86 34.24
N PHE A 737 -4.19 10.22 33.06
CA PHE A 737 -2.99 9.90 32.30
C PHE A 737 -2.35 11.19 31.76
N ASP A 738 -1.01 11.26 31.79
CA ASP A 738 -0.27 12.43 31.33
C ASP A 738 -0.29 12.53 29.81
N ASP A 739 -0.11 11.40 29.12
CA ASP A 739 -0.08 11.32 27.66
C ASP A 739 -0.97 10.18 27.14
N ILE A 740 -1.71 10.44 26.07
CA ILE A 740 -2.55 9.46 25.38
C ILE A 740 -2.23 9.47 23.89
N VAL A 741 -1.92 8.29 23.36
CA VAL A 741 -1.62 8.05 21.94
C VAL A 741 -2.50 6.92 21.42
N VAL A 742 -2.92 7.05 20.16
CA VAL A 742 -3.73 6.03 19.49
C VAL A 742 -2.84 5.25 18.52
N LEU A 743 -2.98 3.94 18.55
CA LEU A 743 -2.38 3.05 17.57
C LEU A 743 -3.49 2.57 16.63
N GLY A 744 -3.38 2.89 15.34
CA GLY A 744 -4.25 2.33 14.31
C GLY A 744 -3.87 0.88 14.01
N TYR A 745 -4.67 0.20 13.18
CA TYR A 745 -4.35 -1.13 12.65
C TYR A 745 -3.93 -2.12 13.74
N THR A 746 -4.57 -2.09 14.90
CA THR A 746 -4.13 -2.83 16.08
C THR A 746 -5.00 -4.06 16.33
N ASN A 747 -4.37 -5.24 16.28
CA ASN A 747 -4.90 -6.58 16.58
C ASN A 747 -6.10 -7.08 15.75
N ASP A 748 -6.89 -6.20 15.15
CA ASP A 748 -8.09 -6.52 14.40
C ASP A 748 -8.38 -5.44 13.35
N HIS A 749 -9.30 -5.68 12.40
CA HIS A 749 -9.57 -4.73 11.32
C HIS A 749 -11.04 -4.66 10.88
N HIS A 750 -11.64 -3.49 11.09
CA HIS A 750 -13.04 -3.17 10.74
C HIS A 750 -13.11 -2.10 9.64
N PHE A 751 -12.15 -2.12 8.71
CA PHE A 751 -11.98 -1.08 7.68
C PHE A 751 -11.85 0.32 8.30
N TYR A 752 -12.44 1.33 7.68
CA TYR A 752 -12.34 2.72 8.11
C TYR A 752 -13.23 3.01 9.31
N LEU A 753 -12.66 3.71 10.29
CA LEU A 753 -13.36 4.14 11.49
C LEU A 753 -13.55 5.65 11.36
N THR A 754 -14.79 6.06 11.08
CA THR A 754 -15.17 7.45 10.79
C THR A 754 -15.98 8.04 11.93
N ALA A 755 -15.82 9.34 12.18
CA ALA A 755 -16.69 10.07 13.09
C ALA A 755 -18.09 10.25 12.46
N GLU A 756 -19.10 10.61 13.27
CA GLU A 756 -20.47 10.80 12.77
C GLU A 756 -20.52 11.86 11.66
N ASP A 757 -19.83 12.98 11.86
CA ASP A 757 -19.75 14.08 10.89
C ASP A 757 -19.00 13.68 9.62
N ASP A 758 -17.85 13.00 9.75
CA ASP A 758 -17.13 12.43 8.60
C ASP A 758 -18.04 11.50 7.80
N TRP A 759 -18.75 10.59 8.49
CA TRP A 759 -19.66 9.64 7.85
C TRP A 759 -20.81 10.33 7.11
N LEU A 760 -21.42 11.34 7.75
CA LEU A 760 -22.53 12.10 7.17
C LEU A 760 -22.11 13.00 5.99
N GLN A 761 -20.83 13.36 5.89
CA GLN A 761 -20.27 14.07 4.74
C GLN A 761 -20.00 13.16 3.54
N GLY A 762 -19.89 11.84 3.75
CA GLY A 762 -19.57 10.88 2.69
C GLY A 762 -18.07 10.85 2.33
N GLY A 763 -17.78 10.32 1.16
CA GLY A 763 -16.41 10.09 0.67
C GLY A 763 -15.94 8.65 0.86
N TYR A 764 -14.79 8.30 0.27
CA TYR A 764 -14.30 6.92 0.20
C TYR A 764 -14.27 6.21 1.57
N ASN A 765 -13.73 6.86 2.60
CA ASN A 765 -13.61 6.28 3.94
C ASN A 765 -14.97 5.82 4.51
N THR A 766 -16.02 6.60 4.26
CA THR A 766 -17.37 6.32 4.77
C THR A 766 -18.04 5.14 4.08
N THR A 767 -17.70 4.92 2.80
CA THR A 767 -18.22 3.78 2.01
C THR A 767 -17.79 2.44 2.59
N MET A 768 -16.63 2.44 3.24
CA MET A 768 -16.02 1.26 3.82
C MET A 768 -16.28 1.18 5.34
N SER A 769 -17.26 1.92 5.88
CA SER A 769 -17.67 1.86 7.29
C SER A 769 -18.96 1.04 7.46
N ILE A 770 -18.82 -0.23 7.89
CA ILE A 770 -19.90 -1.23 7.92
C ILE A 770 -21.03 -0.89 8.88
N TRP A 771 -20.69 -0.29 10.02
CA TRP A 771 -21.61 -0.03 11.13
C TRP A 771 -22.03 1.43 11.21
N GLY A 772 -21.78 2.21 10.15
CA GLY A 772 -22.35 3.54 9.99
C GLY A 772 -21.84 4.60 10.96
N PHE A 773 -22.60 5.69 11.05
CA PHE A 773 -22.19 6.91 11.75
C PHE A 773 -22.00 6.80 13.27
N LYS A 774 -22.57 5.79 13.93
CA LYS A 774 -22.38 5.60 15.39
C LYS A 774 -21.17 4.75 15.74
N PHE A 775 -20.54 4.12 14.75
CA PHE A 775 -19.48 3.16 15.03
C PHE A 775 -18.25 3.79 15.67
N GLY A 776 -17.83 4.98 15.20
CA GLY A 776 -16.72 5.71 15.82
C GLY A 776 -16.94 5.99 17.31
N GLU A 777 -18.12 6.49 17.68
CA GLU A 777 -18.48 6.77 19.08
C GLU A 777 -18.55 5.49 19.93
N PHE A 778 -19.08 4.40 19.38
CA PHE A 778 -19.11 3.09 20.02
C PHE A 778 -17.70 2.62 20.42
N LEU A 779 -16.73 2.75 19.50
CA LEU A 779 -15.34 2.37 19.76
C LEU A 779 -14.69 3.26 20.84
N ILE A 780 -14.88 4.58 20.75
CA ILE A 780 -14.37 5.54 21.75
C ILE A 780 -14.96 5.25 23.13
N GLY A 781 -16.26 4.97 23.21
CA GLY A 781 -16.95 4.65 24.46
C GLY A 781 -16.37 3.43 25.17
N HIS A 782 -16.07 2.36 24.44
CA HIS A 782 -15.44 1.16 25.02
C HIS A 782 -14.00 1.39 25.45
N LEU A 783 -13.19 2.11 24.66
CA LEU A 783 -11.83 2.49 25.05
C LEU A 783 -11.84 3.36 26.31
N LYS A 784 -12.79 4.29 26.43
CA LYS A 784 -12.97 5.14 27.62
C LYS A 784 -13.27 4.31 28.86
N GLN A 785 -14.12 3.28 28.75
CA GLN A 785 -14.41 2.37 29.87
C GLN A 785 -13.16 1.58 30.30
N ILE A 786 -12.38 1.07 29.35
CA ILE A 786 -11.13 0.37 29.63
C ILE A 786 -10.12 1.31 30.29
N ALA A 787 -9.97 2.52 29.76
CA ALA A 787 -9.07 3.54 30.30
C ALA A 787 -9.40 3.92 31.76
N ILE A 788 -10.70 4.12 32.07
CA ILE A 788 -11.16 4.37 33.44
C ILE A 788 -10.86 3.16 34.35
N ALA A 789 -11.11 1.93 33.88
CA ALA A 789 -10.83 0.73 34.66
C ALA A 789 -9.33 0.58 35.01
N ILE A 790 -8.45 0.84 34.05
CA ILE A 790 -6.99 0.85 34.25
C ILE A 790 -6.59 1.96 35.23
N SER A 791 -7.10 3.20 35.03
CA SER A 791 -6.83 4.35 35.91
C SER A 791 -7.24 4.12 37.37
N GLU A 792 -8.34 3.41 37.60
CA GLU A 792 -8.81 3.05 38.95
C GLU A 792 -8.09 1.83 39.57
N GLY A 793 -7.11 1.24 38.87
CA GLY A 793 -6.40 0.05 39.34
C GLY A 793 -7.28 -1.21 39.40
N ARG A 794 -8.41 -1.24 38.68
CA ARG A 794 -9.33 -2.39 38.63
C ARG A 794 -8.85 -3.50 37.68
N GLY A 795 -7.73 -3.30 36.97
CA GLY A 795 -7.07 -4.29 36.12
C GLY A 795 -8.03 -5.05 35.18
N GLU A 796 -7.68 -6.32 34.89
CA GLU A 796 -8.50 -7.25 34.09
C GLU A 796 -9.84 -7.63 34.75
N GLU A 797 -9.97 -7.57 36.08
CA GLU A 797 -11.16 -8.06 36.82
C GLU A 797 -12.46 -7.31 36.46
N SER A 798 -12.36 -6.09 35.91
CA SER A 798 -13.51 -5.30 35.45
C SER A 798 -13.73 -5.34 33.93
N ALA A 799 -12.83 -5.92 33.15
CA ALA A 799 -12.82 -5.79 31.70
C ALA A 799 -13.61 -6.87 30.95
N ASN A 800 -13.78 -8.08 31.48
CA ASN A 800 -14.34 -9.20 30.72
C ASN A 800 -15.88 -9.31 30.83
N GLU A 801 -16.58 -8.21 30.56
CA GLU A 801 -18.07 -8.16 30.52
C GLU A 801 -18.67 -9.16 29.52
N PHE A 802 -17.91 -9.52 28.49
CA PHE A 802 -18.35 -10.40 27.40
C PHE A 802 -17.49 -11.68 27.28
N PRO A 803 -17.48 -12.56 28.31
CA PRO A 803 -16.59 -13.73 28.33
C PRO A 803 -16.96 -14.80 27.29
N LYS A 804 -18.14 -14.68 26.67
CA LYS A 804 -18.61 -15.57 25.61
C LYS A 804 -18.08 -15.21 24.22
N VAL A 805 -17.61 -13.99 23.98
CA VAL A 805 -17.14 -13.59 22.64
C VAL A 805 -15.83 -14.30 22.32
N LYS A 806 -15.83 -15.09 21.23
CA LYS A 806 -14.71 -15.95 20.84
C LYS A 806 -13.99 -15.39 19.61
N PRO A 807 -12.70 -15.64 19.42
CA PRO A 807 -12.08 -15.39 18.11
C PRO A 807 -12.76 -16.25 17.03
N LEU A 808 -12.61 -15.88 15.76
CA LEU A 808 -12.99 -16.72 14.62
C LEU A 808 -12.44 -18.15 14.75
N ASN A 809 -13.26 -19.17 14.43
CA ASN A 809 -12.86 -20.56 14.54
C ASN A 809 -11.91 -20.96 13.39
N ILE A 810 -10.70 -21.42 13.74
CA ILE A 810 -9.64 -21.80 12.79
C ILE A 810 -9.99 -23.07 11.99
N VAL A 811 -10.88 -23.93 12.50
CA VAL A 811 -11.20 -25.24 11.89
C VAL A 811 -12.08 -25.13 10.63
N ASP A 812 -12.70 -23.97 10.39
CA ASP A 812 -13.59 -23.78 9.23
C ASP A 812 -12.85 -23.46 7.93
N ALA A 813 -11.55 -23.19 8.00
CA ALA A 813 -10.70 -23.00 6.85
C ALA A 813 -10.45 -24.35 6.14
N LYS A 814 -11.03 -24.52 4.95
CA LYS A 814 -10.67 -25.63 4.05
C LYS A 814 -9.26 -25.41 3.49
N ASN A 815 -8.44 -26.45 3.45
CA ASN A 815 -7.10 -26.40 2.87
C ASN A 815 -7.20 -26.17 1.34
N ASP A 816 -6.90 -24.97 0.85
CA ASP A 816 -6.51 -24.75 -0.55
C ASP A 816 -4.98 -24.79 -0.61
N TRP A 817 -4.44 -25.96 -0.95
CA TRP A 817 -3.01 -26.17 -1.13
C TRP A 817 -2.70 -26.13 -2.62
N ARG A 818 -2.03 -25.08 -3.09
CA ARG A 818 -1.59 -24.99 -4.49
C ARG A 818 -0.30 -25.79 -4.58
N THR A 819 -0.34 -26.95 -5.22
CA THR A 819 0.89 -27.74 -5.44
C THR A 819 1.79 -26.96 -6.40
N PRO A 820 3.02 -26.56 -5.99
CA PRO A 820 3.94 -25.89 -6.87
C PRO A 820 4.20 -26.71 -8.13
N LEU A 821 4.39 -26.01 -9.25
CA LEU A 821 4.67 -26.69 -10.50
C LEU A 821 5.95 -27.50 -10.36
N LYS A 822 5.93 -28.71 -10.90
CA LYS A 822 7.15 -29.51 -11.06
C LYS A 822 8.10 -28.71 -11.94
N THR A 823 9.19 -28.26 -11.35
CA THR A 823 10.33 -27.74 -12.10
C THR A 823 11.23 -28.93 -12.43
N PRO A 824 11.81 -29.01 -13.65
CA PRO A 824 12.86 -30.00 -13.94
C PRO A 824 13.91 -29.94 -12.83
N ALA A 825 14.35 -31.10 -12.33
CA ALA A 825 15.26 -31.18 -11.18
C ALA A 825 16.47 -30.22 -11.38
N PRO A 826 16.66 -29.23 -10.50
CA PRO A 826 17.76 -28.28 -10.55
C PRO A 826 19.00 -28.87 -9.89
N THR A 827 19.57 -29.89 -10.53
CA THR A 827 20.96 -30.22 -10.28
C THR A 827 21.93 -29.09 -10.63
N GLU A 828 21.49 -27.92 -11.11
CA GLU A 828 22.22 -26.64 -11.04
C GLU A 828 21.21 -25.51 -11.33
N ALA A 829 20.84 -24.69 -10.33
CA ALA A 829 20.36 -23.35 -10.65
C ALA A 829 21.42 -22.72 -11.57
N SER A 830 21.02 -22.27 -12.75
CA SER A 830 21.96 -21.91 -13.80
C SER A 830 21.93 -20.42 -14.04
N ILE A 831 23.11 -19.79 -13.96
CA ILE A 831 23.25 -18.38 -14.27
C ILE A 831 22.97 -18.16 -15.75
N VAL A 832 22.08 -17.21 -16.04
CA VAL A 832 21.67 -16.76 -17.37
C VAL A 832 22.42 -15.50 -17.77
N LEU A 833 22.66 -14.60 -16.81
CA LEU A 833 23.38 -13.34 -16.99
C LEU A 833 24.31 -13.12 -15.80
N GLN A 834 25.61 -12.99 -16.06
CA GLN A 834 26.60 -12.60 -15.04
C GLN A 834 26.63 -11.08 -14.87
N PRO A 835 26.97 -10.58 -13.67
CA PRO A 835 27.23 -9.15 -13.49
C PRO A 835 28.49 -8.72 -14.23
N GLU A 836 28.48 -7.50 -14.74
CA GLU A 836 29.63 -6.84 -15.35
C GLU A 836 30.28 -5.87 -14.35
N ASP A 837 31.52 -5.48 -14.61
CA ASP A 837 32.18 -4.41 -13.85
C ASP A 837 31.27 -3.17 -13.86
N THR A 838 30.98 -2.63 -12.68
CA THR A 838 29.91 -1.67 -12.48
C THR A 838 30.48 -0.40 -11.87
N ARG A 839 30.21 0.73 -12.51
CA ARG A 839 30.51 2.05 -11.97
C ARG A 839 29.40 2.54 -11.03
N ARG A 840 29.76 2.93 -9.81
CA ARG A 840 28.84 3.54 -8.83
C ARG A 840 27.97 4.62 -9.43
N MET A 841 26.73 4.69 -8.98
CA MET A 841 25.72 5.69 -9.34
C MET A 841 25.30 5.75 -10.82
N GLN A 842 26.08 5.17 -11.73
CA GLN A 842 25.93 5.34 -13.17
C GLN A 842 25.49 4.04 -13.85
N GLU A 843 25.84 2.89 -13.26
CA GLU A 843 25.50 1.57 -13.75
C GLU A 843 24.90 0.71 -12.63
N GLN A 844 24.27 -0.40 -13.01
CA GLN A 844 23.68 -1.37 -12.09
C GLN A 844 24.33 -2.74 -12.33
N ALA A 845 24.72 -3.42 -11.25
CA ALA A 845 25.16 -4.80 -11.35
C ALA A 845 23.93 -5.71 -11.46
N VAL A 846 23.88 -6.58 -12.46
CA VAL A 846 22.72 -7.44 -12.72
C VAL A 846 23.14 -8.90 -12.78
N LEU A 847 22.53 -9.74 -11.96
CA LEU A 847 22.63 -11.19 -12.03
C LEU A 847 21.25 -11.76 -12.35
N SER A 848 21.17 -12.69 -13.31
CA SER A 848 19.96 -13.46 -13.56
C SER A 848 20.25 -14.95 -13.62
N TRP A 849 19.34 -15.77 -13.09
CA TRP A 849 19.47 -17.22 -13.05
C TRP A 849 18.12 -17.91 -13.22
N ILE A 850 18.18 -19.20 -13.55
CA ILE A 850 17.02 -20.09 -13.49
C ILE A 850 17.00 -20.72 -12.09
N GLY A 851 15.93 -20.47 -11.35
CA GLY A 851 15.70 -20.96 -9.98
C GLY A 851 14.47 -21.86 -9.87
N GLY A 852 14.00 -22.07 -8.64
CA GLY A 852 12.80 -22.85 -8.36
C GLY A 852 11.50 -22.08 -8.61
N ASP A 853 10.37 -22.79 -8.43
CA ASP A 853 9.02 -22.23 -8.54
C ASP A 853 8.71 -21.28 -7.36
N PRO A 854 8.04 -20.13 -7.58
CA PRO A 854 7.69 -19.15 -6.55
C PRO A 854 6.98 -19.67 -5.29
N GLY A 855 6.32 -20.82 -5.33
CA GLY A 855 5.72 -21.44 -4.14
C GLY A 855 6.72 -22.19 -3.26
N ALA A 856 7.81 -22.68 -3.86
CA ALA A 856 8.87 -23.41 -3.16
C ALA A 856 10.14 -22.55 -2.96
N ASP A 857 10.39 -21.60 -3.87
CA ASP A 857 11.57 -20.76 -3.95
C ASP A 857 11.23 -19.30 -3.66
N PHE A 858 12.05 -18.71 -2.81
CA PHE A 858 12.11 -17.27 -2.59
C PHE A 858 13.58 -16.96 -2.26
N PRO A 859 14.44 -16.85 -3.30
CA PRO A 859 15.88 -16.83 -3.13
C PRO A 859 16.34 -15.66 -2.27
N HIS A 860 17.29 -15.86 -1.38
CA HIS A 860 17.95 -14.87 -0.54
C HIS A 860 19.32 -14.50 -1.12
N ILE A 861 19.53 -13.21 -1.40
CA ILE A 861 20.74 -12.71 -2.06
C ILE A 861 21.64 -12.02 -1.04
N TYR A 862 22.92 -12.36 -1.10
CA TYR A 862 23.99 -11.80 -0.28
C TYR A 862 25.09 -11.22 -1.15
N LEU A 863 25.77 -10.19 -0.64
CA LEU A 863 26.97 -9.64 -1.26
C LEU A 863 28.24 -10.12 -0.54
N GLU A 864 29.22 -10.59 -1.30
CA GLU A 864 30.54 -10.96 -0.79
C GLU A 864 31.61 -10.12 -1.48
N ARG A 865 32.63 -9.72 -0.72
CA ARG A 865 33.78 -8.95 -1.24
C ARG A 865 35.05 -9.79 -1.20
N LYS A 866 35.95 -9.53 -2.14
CA LYS A 866 37.25 -10.21 -2.18
C LYS A 866 38.22 -9.62 -1.15
N GLU A 867 38.76 -10.46 -0.27
CA GLU A 867 39.82 -10.12 0.66
C GLU A 867 40.98 -11.12 0.51
N GLY A 868 42.09 -10.67 -0.08
CA GLY A 868 43.18 -11.56 -0.46
C GLY A 868 42.73 -12.55 -1.55
N GLU A 869 42.76 -13.84 -1.24
CA GLU A 869 42.31 -14.92 -2.14
C GLU A 869 40.88 -15.39 -1.86
N ASP A 870 40.29 -14.97 -0.73
CA ASP A 870 38.98 -15.43 -0.27
C ASP A 870 37.89 -14.38 -0.54
N PHE A 871 36.63 -14.83 -0.62
CA PHE A 871 35.46 -13.96 -0.59
C PHE A 871 34.83 -14.03 0.80
N VAL A 872 34.58 -12.86 1.38
CA VAL A 872 33.98 -12.72 2.71
C VAL A 872 32.65 -11.98 2.62
N GLN A 873 31.71 -12.36 3.49
CA GLN A 873 30.40 -11.71 3.60
C GLN A 873 30.58 -10.21 3.87
N VAL A 874 29.95 -9.37 3.06
CA VAL A 874 29.88 -7.93 3.32
C VAL A 874 28.98 -7.70 4.54
N VAL A 875 29.42 -6.80 5.41
CA VAL A 875 28.65 -6.31 6.55
C VAL A 875 28.51 -4.80 6.46
N ARG A 876 27.38 -4.28 6.92
CA ARG A 876 27.10 -2.85 7.05
C ARG A 876 28.02 -2.24 8.12
N SER A 877 28.09 -0.91 8.19
CA SER A 877 28.89 -0.19 9.21
C SER A 877 28.48 -0.53 10.65
N SER A 878 27.23 -0.93 10.85
CA SER A 878 26.67 -1.45 12.10
C SER A 878 27.10 -2.89 12.42
N GLY A 879 27.65 -3.64 11.45
CA GLY A 879 28.01 -5.05 11.59
C GLY A 879 26.90 -6.02 11.15
N GLU A 880 25.75 -5.51 10.74
CA GLU A 880 24.65 -6.28 10.15
C GLU A 880 25.06 -6.89 8.80
N VAL A 881 24.55 -8.08 8.47
CA VAL A 881 24.81 -8.74 7.18
C VAL A 881 24.26 -7.87 6.03
N TYR A 882 25.05 -7.70 4.97
CA TYR A 882 24.61 -7.03 3.75
C TYR A 882 23.95 -8.06 2.80
N ASP A 883 22.63 -8.01 2.73
CA ASP A 883 21.76 -8.84 1.90
C ASP A 883 20.61 -8.01 1.29
N ASP A 884 19.68 -8.68 0.61
CA ASP A 884 18.52 -8.11 -0.08
C ASP A 884 17.36 -7.65 0.82
N ARG A 885 17.62 -7.37 2.11
CA ARG A 885 16.57 -6.88 3.02
C ARG A 885 16.10 -5.44 2.75
N TYR A 886 16.88 -4.63 2.02
CA TYR A 886 16.59 -3.21 1.76
C TYR A 886 16.76 -2.85 0.27
N TYR A 887 16.47 -1.60 -0.07
CA TYR A 887 16.33 -1.07 -1.44
C TYR A 887 17.57 -1.17 -2.34
N GLU A 888 18.74 -1.53 -1.81
CA GLU A 888 19.96 -1.64 -2.62
C GLU A 888 19.91 -2.85 -3.57
N MET A 889 19.08 -3.86 -3.29
CA MET A 889 18.90 -5.03 -4.15
C MET A 889 17.43 -5.23 -4.53
N LYS A 890 17.11 -4.95 -5.80
CA LYS A 890 15.78 -5.24 -6.36
C LYS A 890 15.74 -6.67 -6.91
N LEU A 891 14.78 -7.47 -6.44
CA LEU A 891 14.53 -8.82 -6.93
C LEU A 891 13.35 -8.82 -7.90
N GLU A 892 13.50 -9.47 -9.05
CA GLU A 892 12.46 -9.63 -10.06
C GLU A 892 12.29 -11.10 -10.43
N PHE A 893 11.05 -11.47 -10.70
CA PHE A 893 10.65 -12.80 -11.14
C PHE A 893 9.93 -12.73 -12.49
N SER A 894 10.25 -13.66 -13.38
CA SER A 894 9.46 -13.92 -14.59
C SER A 894 9.46 -15.39 -14.94
N ASN A 895 8.41 -15.86 -15.61
CA ASN A 895 8.35 -17.23 -16.15
C ASN A 895 8.01 -17.22 -17.64
N GLU A 896 8.32 -18.33 -18.33
CA GLU A 896 8.04 -18.47 -19.77
C GLU A 896 6.54 -18.50 -20.10
N SER A 897 5.68 -18.68 -19.10
CA SER A 897 4.21 -18.66 -19.22
C SER A 897 3.69 -17.31 -19.72
N PHE A 898 4.33 -16.20 -19.36
CA PHE A 898 3.94 -14.86 -19.81
C PHE A 898 4.21 -14.59 -21.29
N ARG A 899 5.12 -15.37 -21.89
CA ARG A 899 5.55 -15.18 -23.29
C ARG A 899 5.09 -16.29 -24.23
N LEU A 900 4.78 -17.50 -23.72
CA LEU A 900 4.46 -18.70 -24.52
C LEU A 900 3.35 -19.57 -23.86
N PRO A 901 2.07 -19.18 -23.96
CA PRO A 901 0.96 -19.88 -23.28
C PRO A 901 0.74 -21.34 -23.72
N ASN A 902 1.33 -21.76 -24.85
CA ASN A 902 1.18 -23.11 -25.42
C ASN A 902 2.26 -24.12 -24.98
N LYS A 903 3.23 -23.75 -24.13
CA LYS A 903 4.25 -24.67 -23.61
C LYS A 903 3.72 -25.40 -22.36
N PRO A 904 3.85 -26.73 -22.22
CA PRO A 904 3.43 -27.45 -21.01
C PRO A 904 4.11 -26.88 -19.75
N ASP A 905 3.38 -26.76 -18.64
CA ASP A 905 3.87 -26.18 -17.37
C ASP A 905 5.16 -26.85 -16.87
N ALA A 906 5.28 -28.16 -17.07
CA ALA A 906 6.43 -28.97 -16.63
C ALA A 906 7.76 -28.67 -17.35
N ASP A 907 7.73 -27.91 -18.45
CA ASP A 907 8.92 -27.59 -19.25
C ASP A 907 9.35 -26.11 -19.12
N ARG A 908 8.70 -25.32 -18.26
CA ARG A 908 8.91 -23.86 -18.18
C ARG A 908 10.03 -23.49 -17.20
N ASN A 909 10.85 -22.52 -17.60
CA ASN A 909 11.89 -21.95 -16.73
C ASN A 909 11.33 -20.80 -15.87
N ASN A 910 11.82 -20.74 -14.63
CA ASN A 910 11.56 -19.68 -13.66
C ASN A 910 12.81 -18.81 -13.56
N TYR A 911 12.73 -17.60 -14.12
CA TYR A 911 13.85 -16.67 -14.16
C TYR A 911 13.75 -15.70 -12.99
N TRP A 912 14.82 -15.67 -12.21
CA TRP A 912 15.03 -14.69 -11.17
C TRP A 912 16.12 -13.71 -11.62
N LYS A 913 16.00 -12.45 -11.20
CA LYS A 913 16.98 -11.41 -11.50
C LYS A 913 17.15 -10.52 -10.27
N VAL A 914 18.39 -10.30 -9.87
CA VAL A 914 18.74 -9.26 -8.89
C VAL A 914 19.45 -8.11 -9.59
N THR A 915 19.04 -6.90 -9.26
CA THR A 915 19.67 -5.65 -9.68
C THR A 915 20.21 -4.96 -8.43
N TRP A 916 21.51 -4.69 -8.39
CA TRP A 916 22.19 -4.05 -7.26
C TRP A 916 22.75 -2.69 -7.64
N GLU A 917 22.62 -1.75 -6.71
CA GLU A 917 23.07 -0.37 -6.83
C GLU A 917 23.53 0.13 -5.45
N GLU A 918 24.57 0.97 -5.41
CA GLU A 918 25.03 1.58 -4.15
C GLU A 918 25.53 3.02 -4.28
N ARG A 919 25.51 3.72 -3.14
CA ARG A 919 25.95 5.07 -2.87
C ARG A 919 27.44 5.31 -3.18
N PRO A 920 27.81 6.58 -3.44
CA PRO A 920 29.19 6.94 -3.78
C PRO A 920 30.24 6.59 -2.71
N ASP A 921 29.85 6.45 -1.44
CA ASP A 921 30.72 6.15 -0.30
C ASP A 921 30.86 4.66 0.03
N PHE A 922 30.18 3.76 -0.68
CA PHE A 922 30.37 2.32 -0.50
C PHE A 922 31.85 1.92 -0.78
N PRO A 923 32.43 0.81 -0.28
CA PRO A 923 33.85 0.49 -0.54
C PRO A 923 34.14 -0.04 -1.96
N LEU A 924 35.28 0.31 -2.56
CA LEU A 924 35.66 -0.15 -3.91
C LEU A 924 36.22 -1.57 -3.87
N GLY A 925 36.19 -2.28 -5.00
CA GLY A 925 36.89 -3.56 -5.18
C GLY A 925 36.05 -4.63 -5.86
N ALA A 926 36.56 -5.87 -5.83
CA ALA A 926 35.90 -7.01 -6.44
C ALA A 926 34.82 -7.61 -5.54
N TYR A 927 33.60 -7.72 -6.06
CA TYR A 927 32.45 -8.31 -5.39
C TYR A 927 31.89 -9.51 -6.15
N ARG A 928 31.07 -10.31 -5.48
CA ARG A 928 30.21 -11.32 -6.12
C ARG A 928 28.90 -11.47 -5.35
N PHE A 929 27.87 -11.92 -6.03
CA PHE A 929 26.62 -12.34 -5.37
C PHE A 929 26.72 -13.80 -4.93
N ARG A 930 26.22 -14.10 -3.73
CA ARG A 930 25.85 -15.44 -3.29
C ARG A 930 24.33 -15.50 -3.18
N VAL A 931 23.71 -16.44 -3.88
CA VAL A 931 22.25 -16.63 -3.86
C VAL A 931 21.94 -17.99 -3.25
N GLU A 932 21.04 -18.01 -2.28
CA GLU A 932 20.52 -19.21 -1.65
C GLU A 932 19.03 -19.34 -1.94
N GLY A 933 18.62 -20.43 -2.57
CA GLY A 933 17.22 -20.67 -2.92
C GLY A 933 16.81 -22.11 -2.69
N ARG A 934 15.60 -22.44 -3.12
CA ARG A 934 14.98 -23.76 -2.95
C ARG A 934 14.25 -24.20 -4.21
N TYR A 935 13.97 -25.48 -4.32
CA TYR A 935 13.22 -26.03 -5.44
C TYR A 935 12.43 -27.26 -5.05
N TYR A 936 11.48 -27.64 -5.90
CA TYR A 936 10.67 -28.83 -5.72
C TYR A 936 11.00 -29.90 -6.76
N ASP A 937 11.39 -31.12 -6.33
CA ASP A 937 11.61 -32.27 -7.21
C ASP A 937 10.58 -33.39 -7.04
N ALA A 938 10.31 -34.10 -8.15
CA ALA A 938 9.19 -35.04 -8.24
C ALA A 938 9.40 -36.40 -7.56
N ASP A 939 10.59 -36.70 -7.06
CA ASP A 939 10.88 -38.01 -6.44
C ASP A 939 10.36 -38.10 -4.98
N GLY A 940 9.76 -37.01 -4.45
CA GLY A 940 9.37 -36.85 -3.03
C GLY A 940 7.89 -37.07 -2.66
N GLY A 941 6.97 -37.29 -3.61
CA GLY A 941 5.53 -37.47 -3.33
C GLY A 941 4.68 -36.19 -3.51
N GLU A 942 3.63 -35.99 -2.70
CA GLU A 942 2.86 -34.73 -2.67
C GLU A 942 3.73 -33.58 -2.13
N PHE A 943 3.47 -32.35 -2.59
CA PHE A 943 4.24 -31.18 -2.13
C PHE A 943 4.05 -30.97 -0.63
N ASN A 944 5.18 -30.88 0.07
CA ASN A 944 5.28 -30.43 1.45
C ASN A 944 6.58 -29.61 1.53
N GLU A 945 6.57 -28.49 2.26
CA GLU A 945 7.76 -27.65 2.51
C GLU A 945 9.00 -28.45 2.92
N SER A 946 8.82 -29.57 3.63
CA SER A 946 9.90 -30.49 4.02
C SER A 946 10.59 -31.23 2.87
N ASN A 947 9.96 -31.27 1.69
CA ASN A 947 10.49 -31.91 0.48
C ASN A 947 11.17 -30.93 -0.48
N ALA A 948 11.09 -29.60 -0.24
CA ALA A 948 11.80 -28.63 -1.06
C ALA A 948 13.31 -28.63 -0.74
N LYS A 949 14.15 -28.81 -1.76
CA LYS A 949 15.61 -28.95 -1.65
C LYS A 949 16.31 -27.60 -1.83
N PRO A 950 17.38 -27.30 -1.08
CA PRO A 950 18.12 -26.05 -1.23
C PRO A 950 19.07 -26.07 -2.45
N TYR A 951 19.39 -24.90 -2.97
CA TYR A 951 20.51 -24.66 -3.88
C TYR A 951 21.28 -23.39 -3.48
N THR A 952 22.55 -23.31 -3.90
CA THR A 952 23.38 -22.11 -3.77
C THR A 952 24.12 -21.88 -5.06
N ILE A 953 24.12 -20.63 -5.54
CA ILE A 953 24.93 -20.19 -6.70
C ILE A 953 25.77 -18.98 -6.33
N TYR A 954 26.88 -18.83 -7.05
CA TYR A 954 27.80 -17.70 -6.93
C TYR A 954 27.97 -17.06 -8.29
N SER A 955 27.84 -15.74 -8.38
CA SER A 955 28.19 -15.03 -9.62
C SER A 955 29.70 -15.10 -9.87
N ASP A 956 30.10 -14.83 -11.11
CA ASP A 956 31.48 -14.44 -11.37
C ASP A 956 31.80 -13.14 -10.61
N PRO A 957 33.07 -12.91 -10.21
CA PRO A 957 33.49 -11.65 -9.62
C PRO A 957 33.36 -10.49 -10.61
N PHE A 958 32.96 -9.32 -10.12
CA PHE A 958 32.92 -8.08 -10.87
C PHE A 958 33.55 -6.95 -10.05
N GLU A 959 34.20 -6.00 -10.71
CA GLU A 959 34.80 -4.83 -10.06
C GLU A 959 33.76 -3.73 -9.85
N PHE A 960 33.68 -3.21 -8.64
CA PHE A 960 32.91 -2.00 -8.34
C PHE A 960 33.82 -0.78 -8.45
N LEU A 961 33.58 0.01 -9.50
CA LEU A 961 34.45 1.08 -9.95
C LEU A 961 34.02 2.45 -9.40
N PRO A 962 34.95 3.43 -9.28
CA PRO A 962 34.61 4.74 -8.75
C PRO A 962 33.63 5.51 -9.64
N ALA A 963 32.73 6.27 -9.04
CA ALA A 963 31.83 7.16 -9.77
C ALA A 963 32.62 8.22 -10.54
N SER A 964 32.03 8.69 -11.64
CA SER A 964 32.56 9.77 -12.46
C SER A 964 32.10 11.11 -11.92
N ILE A 965 33.04 12.04 -11.75
CA ILE A 965 32.75 13.43 -11.41
C ILE A 965 32.88 14.25 -12.70
N GLU A 966 31.86 15.03 -13.01
CA GLU A 966 31.86 15.99 -14.11
C GLU A 966 32.38 17.34 -13.66
N VAL A 967 33.16 17.99 -14.53
CA VAL A 967 33.49 19.40 -14.40
C VAL A 967 32.72 20.20 -15.45
N GLN A 968 31.91 21.15 -15.01
CA GLN A 968 31.03 21.94 -15.86
C GLN A 968 31.34 23.44 -15.79
N ASP A 969 30.86 24.17 -16.80
CA ASP A 969 30.89 25.64 -16.89
C ASP A 969 32.27 26.30 -16.73
N VAL A 970 33.31 25.68 -17.29
CA VAL A 970 34.67 26.20 -17.14
C VAL A 970 34.88 27.47 -17.95
N LYS A 971 35.18 28.58 -17.28
CA LYS A 971 35.31 29.92 -17.87
C LYS A 971 36.55 30.62 -17.33
N ALA A 972 37.22 31.39 -18.19
CA ALA A 972 38.29 32.29 -17.80
C ALA A 972 37.83 33.75 -17.91
N ALA A 973 37.94 34.51 -16.83
CA ALA A 973 37.60 35.93 -16.79
C ALA A 973 38.42 36.62 -15.69
N ASP A 974 38.78 37.89 -15.89
CA ASP A 974 39.47 38.73 -14.90
C ASP A 974 40.76 38.12 -14.29
N GLY A 975 41.44 37.25 -15.04
CA GLY A 975 42.66 36.56 -14.59
C GLY A 975 42.40 35.35 -13.69
N GLU A 976 41.17 34.84 -13.66
CA GLU A 976 40.76 33.65 -12.92
C GLU A 976 40.11 32.63 -13.86
N LEU A 977 40.24 31.36 -13.50
CA LEU A 977 39.54 30.22 -14.09
C LEU A 977 38.51 29.73 -13.07
N SER A 978 37.25 29.67 -13.47
CA SER A 978 36.15 29.22 -12.64
C SER A 978 35.40 28.07 -13.30
N GLY A 979 34.70 27.27 -12.50
CA GLY A 979 33.84 26.19 -12.95
C GLY A 979 33.09 25.54 -11.79
N SER A 980 32.47 24.40 -12.04
CA SER A 980 31.78 23.62 -11.00
C SER A 980 32.04 22.12 -11.15
N VAL A 981 31.93 21.38 -10.04
CA VAL A 981 32.05 19.92 -10.00
C VAL A 981 30.78 19.28 -9.46
N ARG A 982 30.49 18.07 -9.94
CA ARG A 982 29.31 17.28 -9.55
C ARG A 982 29.48 15.83 -9.97
N TYR A 983 28.70 14.92 -9.40
CA TYR A 983 28.66 13.56 -9.94
C TYR A 983 27.98 13.56 -11.32
N HIS A 984 28.37 12.61 -12.17
CA HIS A 984 27.68 12.34 -13.42
C HIS A 984 26.21 11.97 -13.18
N ARG A 985 25.38 12.12 -14.22
CA ARG A 985 23.94 11.81 -14.13
C ARG A 985 23.69 10.39 -13.57
N PRO A 986 22.63 10.19 -12.77
CA PRO A 986 22.31 8.89 -12.20
C PRO A 986 21.98 7.85 -13.28
N VAL A 987 21.96 6.57 -12.88
CA VAL A 987 21.57 5.46 -13.76
C VAL A 987 20.28 5.77 -14.51
N SER A 988 20.32 5.66 -15.84
CA SER A 988 19.18 5.85 -16.73
C SER A 988 19.03 4.68 -17.69
N ASN A 989 17.88 4.60 -18.36
CA ASN A 989 17.67 3.66 -19.46
C ASN A 989 18.35 4.14 -20.78
N ASP A 990 19.22 5.15 -20.78
CA ASP A 990 19.85 5.67 -22.00
C ASP A 990 20.92 4.71 -22.55
N THR A 991 20.53 3.82 -23.45
CA THR A 991 21.44 2.88 -24.12
C THR A 991 22.13 3.48 -25.35
N GLY A 992 21.94 4.78 -25.63
CA GLY A 992 22.35 5.40 -26.90
C GLY A 992 21.35 5.22 -28.04
N ASP A 993 20.52 4.17 -27.99
CA ASP A 993 19.52 3.84 -29.02
C ASP A 993 18.11 4.35 -28.70
N ASN A 994 17.84 4.71 -27.45
CA ASN A 994 16.54 5.23 -27.03
C ASN A 994 16.35 6.68 -27.49
N ALA A 995 15.13 7.02 -27.93
CA ALA A 995 14.77 8.40 -28.17
C ALA A 995 14.95 9.21 -26.88
N PHE A 996 15.53 10.42 -26.99
CA PHE A 996 15.89 11.23 -25.81
C PHE A 996 14.68 11.51 -24.89
N GLU A 997 13.52 11.78 -25.47
CA GLU A 997 12.23 11.99 -24.77
C GLU A 997 11.77 10.76 -23.95
N ALA A 998 12.27 9.56 -24.27
CA ALA A 998 11.95 8.31 -23.58
C ALA A 998 13.03 7.92 -22.54
N VAL A 999 14.10 8.73 -22.41
CA VAL A 999 15.14 8.51 -21.41
C VAL A 999 14.59 8.89 -20.04
N ASN A 1000 14.60 7.92 -19.13
CA ASN A 1000 14.19 8.08 -17.75
C ASN A 1000 15.28 7.53 -16.84
N SER A 1001 15.40 8.14 -15.67
CA SER A 1001 16.20 7.57 -14.60
C SER A 1001 15.63 6.21 -14.21
N VAL A 1002 16.50 5.23 -13.94
CA VAL A 1002 16.14 3.89 -13.45
C VAL A 1002 16.86 3.53 -12.15
N ALA A 1003 17.58 4.49 -11.56
CA ALA A 1003 18.35 4.26 -10.34
C ALA A 1003 17.44 4.00 -9.13
N LEU A 1004 17.73 2.92 -8.41
CA LEU A 1004 16.97 2.43 -7.27
C LEU A 1004 17.12 3.34 -6.05
N LEU A 1005 18.29 3.97 -5.90
CA LEU A 1005 18.62 4.73 -4.71
C LEU A 1005 18.43 6.24 -4.91
N LEU A 1006 18.07 6.91 -3.82
CA LEU A 1006 18.11 8.37 -3.70
C LEU A 1006 19.54 8.79 -3.33
N TYR A 1007 20.26 9.39 -4.27
CA TYR A 1007 21.62 9.89 -4.05
C TYR A 1007 21.67 11.34 -3.51
N SER A 1008 20.61 12.11 -3.72
CA SER A 1008 20.43 13.47 -3.19
C SER A 1008 18.93 13.77 -3.08
N MET A 1009 18.55 14.72 -2.23
CA MET A 1009 17.15 15.15 -2.10
C MET A 1009 16.63 15.91 -3.33
N ASP A 1010 17.51 16.36 -4.23
CA ASP A 1010 17.19 17.21 -5.40
C ASP A 1010 17.25 16.48 -6.76
N VAL A 1011 17.17 15.14 -6.79
CA VAL A 1011 17.48 14.38 -8.02
C VAL A 1011 16.34 14.46 -9.03
N GLU A 1012 16.49 15.35 -10.01
CA GLU A 1012 15.85 15.19 -11.31
C GLU A 1012 16.64 14.18 -12.17
N PRO A 1013 15.98 13.40 -13.05
CA PRO A 1013 16.63 12.36 -13.86
C PRO A 1013 17.81 12.85 -14.72
N GLU A 1014 17.79 14.13 -15.12
CA GLU A 1014 18.76 14.69 -16.06
C GLU A 1014 20.04 15.22 -15.40
N VAL A 1015 20.10 15.22 -14.06
CA VAL A 1015 21.13 15.92 -13.27
C VAL A 1015 21.72 15.02 -12.19
N GLY A 1016 23.05 14.87 -12.19
CA GLY A 1016 23.78 14.19 -11.11
C GLY A 1016 23.87 15.01 -9.81
N PRO A 1017 24.00 14.35 -8.64
CA PRO A 1017 24.04 15.01 -7.34
C PRO A 1017 25.30 15.86 -7.16
N GLN A 1018 25.23 16.80 -6.22
CA GLN A 1018 26.37 17.64 -5.82
C GLN A 1018 27.48 16.77 -5.18
N VAL A 1019 28.74 17.11 -5.46
CA VAL A 1019 29.91 16.63 -4.70
C VAL A 1019 30.25 17.74 -3.71
N LEU A 1020 30.14 17.54 -2.40
CA LEU A 1020 30.38 18.66 -1.46
C LEU A 1020 31.85 19.09 -1.48
N HIS A 1021 32.14 20.38 -1.32
CA HIS A 1021 33.54 20.85 -1.36
C HIS A 1021 34.44 20.16 -0.32
N GLU A 1022 33.89 19.81 0.85
CA GLU A 1022 34.60 19.11 1.91
C GLU A 1022 34.94 17.64 1.57
N GLU A 1023 34.23 17.08 0.58
CA GLU A 1023 34.48 15.75 0.05
C GLU A 1023 35.56 15.76 -1.03
N VAL A 1024 36.00 16.92 -1.54
CA VAL A 1024 37.06 16.98 -2.57
C VAL A 1024 38.43 16.74 -1.94
N LEU A 1025 39.00 15.56 -2.18
CA LEU A 1025 40.29 15.14 -1.63
C LEU A 1025 41.48 15.67 -2.46
N ALA A 1026 41.37 15.60 -3.79
CA ALA A 1026 42.41 16.06 -4.70
C ALA A 1026 41.80 16.78 -5.89
N PHE A 1027 42.41 17.90 -6.29
CA PHE A 1027 41.97 18.69 -7.43
C PHE A 1027 43.16 19.34 -8.11
N THR A 1028 43.32 19.11 -9.41
CA THR A 1028 44.44 19.65 -10.19
C THR A 1028 43.95 20.23 -11.51
N ILE A 1029 44.49 21.40 -11.88
CA ILE A 1029 44.26 22.02 -13.19
C ILE A 1029 45.60 22.11 -13.92
N GLU A 1030 45.73 21.35 -15.01
CA GLU A 1030 46.85 21.43 -15.94
C GLU A 1030 46.45 22.29 -17.14
N LEU A 1031 47.30 23.23 -17.54
CA LEU A 1031 47.03 24.12 -18.67
C LEU A 1031 47.85 23.70 -19.89
N PHE A 1032 47.27 23.79 -21.07
CA PHE A 1032 47.92 23.52 -22.35
C PHE A 1032 47.60 24.63 -23.37
N ASP A 1033 48.52 24.87 -24.30
CA ASP A 1033 48.25 25.70 -25.46
C ASP A 1033 47.39 24.96 -26.52
N VAL A 1034 47.01 25.65 -27.59
CA VAL A 1034 46.24 25.08 -28.71
C VAL A 1034 46.96 23.93 -29.44
N GLY A 1035 48.27 23.78 -29.26
CA GLY A 1035 49.10 22.72 -29.83
C GLY A 1035 49.38 21.57 -28.86
N ASP A 1036 48.66 21.47 -27.74
CA ASP A 1036 48.81 20.47 -26.68
C ASP A 1036 50.18 20.54 -25.95
N ASN A 1037 50.86 21.69 -25.97
CA ASN A 1037 52.05 21.88 -25.15
C ASN A 1037 51.66 22.31 -23.74
N PRO A 1038 52.18 21.67 -22.68
CA PRO A 1038 51.87 22.03 -21.31
C PRO A 1038 52.46 23.40 -20.94
N ILE A 1039 51.69 24.19 -20.19
CA ILE A 1039 52.11 25.46 -19.60
C ILE A 1039 52.63 25.17 -18.19
N GLU A 1040 53.90 25.51 -17.93
CA GLU A 1040 54.58 25.14 -16.68
C GLU A 1040 54.04 25.87 -15.44
N ASP A 1041 53.50 27.08 -15.59
CA ASP A 1041 52.96 27.85 -14.48
C ASP A 1041 51.54 27.36 -14.13
N PRO A 1042 51.29 26.91 -12.88
CA PRO A 1042 50.01 26.32 -12.49
C PRO A 1042 48.94 27.37 -12.18
N VAL A 1043 47.68 26.94 -12.16
CA VAL A 1043 46.59 27.71 -11.52
C VAL A 1043 46.78 27.67 -10.00
N THR A 1044 46.73 28.82 -9.34
CA THR A 1044 46.95 28.95 -7.88
C THR A 1044 45.72 29.45 -7.15
N ASP A 1045 45.77 29.52 -5.81
CA ASP A 1045 44.74 30.16 -4.98
C ASP A 1045 43.31 29.61 -5.16
N ILE A 1046 43.16 28.31 -5.43
CA ILE A 1046 41.86 27.67 -5.66
C ILE A 1046 40.94 27.86 -4.43
N GLN A 1047 39.80 28.49 -4.64
CA GLN A 1047 38.71 28.68 -3.67
C GLN A 1047 37.51 27.82 -4.07
N TRP A 1048 36.75 27.37 -3.09
CA TRP A 1048 35.54 26.57 -3.27
C TRP A 1048 34.32 27.26 -2.64
N GLU A 1049 33.15 27.02 -3.23
CA GLU A 1049 31.87 27.52 -2.72
C GLU A 1049 30.74 26.55 -3.08
N ASP A 1050 30.07 26.00 -2.07
CA ASP A 1050 28.81 25.27 -2.23
C ASP A 1050 27.66 26.27 -2.31
N LYS A 1051 26.92 26.28 -3.43
CA LYS A 1051 25.84 27.26 -3.66
C LYS A 1051 24.79 26.74 -4.63
N LEU A 1052 23.69 27.48 -4.75
CA LEU A 1052 22.77 27.32 -5.88
C LEU A 1052 23.36 28.00 -7.11
N GLY A 1053 23.36 27.31 -8.24
CA GLY A 1053 23.86 27.80 -9.51
C GLY A 1053 23.20 27.16 -10.72
N THR A 1054 23.83 27.35 -11.88
CA THR A 1054 23.37 26.79 -13.15
C THR A 1054 24.00 25.44 -13.38
N VAL A 1055 23.17 24.44 -13.62
CA VAL A 1055 23.60 23.10 -14.01
C VAL A 1055 23.35 22.92 -15.50
N TYR A 1056 24.35 22.39 -16.20
CA TYR A 1056 24.25 22.05 -17.62
C TYR A 1056 23.97 20.55 -17.77
N PHE A 1057 23.12 20.19 -18.71
CA PHE A 1057 22.72 18.80 -18.96
C PHE A 1057 22.43 18.63 -20.45
N VAL A 1058 22.46 17.39 -20.95
CA VAL A 1058 21.98 17.10 -22.31
C VAL A 1058 20.48 17.28 -22.32
N ALA A 1059 19.94 18.15 -23.18
CA ALA A 1059 18.51 18.47 -23.24
C ALA A 1059 17.79 17.83 -24.42
N ALA A 1060 18.50 17.49 -25.50
CA ALA A 1060 17.97 16.68 -26.59
C ALA A 1060 19.10 15.98 -27.33
N ARG A 1061 18.78 14.87 -28.00
CA ARG A 1061 19.67 14.16 -28.92
C ARG A 1061 18.95 14.01 -30.26
N ASP A 1062 19.56 14.44 -31.36
CA ASP A 1062 18.98 14.28 -32.69
C ASP A 1062 19.15 12.84 -33.23
N ALA A 1063 18.55 12.56 -34.39
CA ALA A 1063 18.57 11.23 -35.02
C ALA A 1063 19.98 10.76 -35.44
N GLU A 1064 20.93 11.70 -35.55
CA GLU A 1064 22.33 11.46 -35.84
C GLU A 1064 23.19 11.28 -34.57
N GLY A 1065 22.58 11.37 -33.38
CA GLY A 1065 23.24 11.22 -32.09
C GLY A 1065 23.91 12.50 -31.58
N VAL A 1066 23.64 13.66 -32.19
CA VAL A 1066 24.19 14.94 -31.75
C VAL A 1066 23.39 15.46 -30.57
N GLU A 1067 24.08 15.66 -29.46
CA GLU A 1067 23.51 16.16 -28.21
C GLU A 1067 23.48 17.69 -28.19
N THR A 1068 22.36 18.25 -27.76
CA THR A 1068 22.21 19.69 -27.47
C THR A 1068 22.16 19.89 -25.96
N MET A 1069 22.90 20.86 -25.45
CA MET A 1069 23.00 21.15 -24.02
C MET A 1069 21.90 22.13 -23.59
N GLY A 1070 21.22 21.81 -22.49
CA GLY A 1070 20.35 22.71 -21.74
C GLY A 1070 21.02 23.22 -20.45
N ALA A 1071 20.32 24.13 -19.78
CA ALA A 1071 20.74 24.71 -18.51
C ALA A 1071 19.54 24.88 -17.56
N LYS A 1072 19.72 24.54 -16.29
CA LYS A 1072 18.74 24.74 -15.20
C LYS A 1072 19.38 25.55 -14.09
N ASP A 1073 18.77 26.67 -13.72
CA ASP A 1073 19.23 27.52 -12.62
C ASP A 1073 18.69 27.05 -11.27
N GLY A 1074 19.32 27.50 -10.17
CA GLY A 1074 18.83 27.25 -8.81
C GLY A 1074 19.11 25.85 -8.28
N ARG A 1075 20.12 25.15 -8.83
CA ARG A 1075 20.50 23.80 -8.41
C ARG A 1075 21.75 23.81 -7.52
N PRO A 1076 21.85 22.93 -6.51
CA PRO A 1076 23.06 22.81 -5.71
C PRO A 1076 24.27 22.42 -6.58
N ILE A 1077 25.33 23.19 -6.50
CA ILE A 1077 26.60 22.97 -7.19
C ILE A 1077 27.78 23.28 -6.26
N THR A 1078 28.91 22.69 -6.57
CA THR A 1078 30.18 22.98 -5.90
C THR A 1078 31.08 23.73 -6.88
N ALA A 1079 31.13 25.04 -6.72
CA ALA A 1079 31.90 25.91 -7.60
C ALA A 1079 33.35 26.02 -7.13
N PHE A 1080 34.28 26.16 -8.09
CA PHE A 1080 35.66 26.52 -7.83
C PHE A 1080 36.07 27.77 -8.61
N THR A 1081 37.03 28.50 -8.05
CA THR A 1081 37.71 29.62 -8.72
C THR A 1081 39.20 29.55 -8.40
N GLY A 1082 40.06 29.57 -9.42
CA GLY A 1082 41.51 29.58 -9.29
C GLY A 1082 42.14 30.70 -10.09
N LYS A 1083 43.25 31.24 -9.61
CA LYS A 1083 43.99 32.32 -10.26
C LYS A 1083 44.84 31.79 -11.42
N LEU A 1084 44.60 32.31 -12.62
CA LEU A 1084 45.38 31.96 -13.81
C LEU A 1084 46.80 32.56 -13.72
N PRO A 1085 47.82 31.88 -14.28
CA PRO A 1085 49.10 32.50 -14.54
C PRO A 1085 48.98 33.62 -15.57
N ALA A 1086 50.05 34.40 -15.77
CA ALA A 1086 50.06 35.44 -16.78
C ALA A 1086 50.08 34.82 -18.19
N LEU A 1087 48.91 34.71 -18.81
CA LEU A 1087 48.72 34.17 -20.15
C LEU A 1087 48.57 35.31 -21.18
N GLU A 1088 49.06 35.11 -22.39
CA GLU A 1088 48.76 36.02 -23.51
C GLU A 1088 47.32 35.78 -24.00
N ALA A 1089 46.69 36.80 -24.60
CA ALA A 1089 45.35 36.65 -25.18
C ALA A 1089 45.33 35.54 -26.24
N GLY A 1090 44.43 34.57 -26.08
CA GLY A 1090 44.43 33.37 -26.90
C GLY A 1090 43.54 32.25 -26.37
N THR A 1091 43.55 31.13 -27.09
CA THR A 1091 42.78 29.93 -26.74
C THR A 1091 43.69 28.92 -26.04
N TYR A 1092 43.25 28.39 -24.91
CA TYR A 1092 43.98 27.43 -24.09
C TYR A 1092 43.08 26.25 -23.72
N LYS A 1093 43.70 25.13 -23.36
CA LYS A 1093 43.00 23.97 -22.79
C LYS A 1093 43.32 23.84 -21.31
N ALA A 1094 42.33 23.49 -20.51
CA ALA A 1094 42.51 23.05 -19.14
C ALA A 1094 42.14 21.56 -19.05
N ARG A 1095 43.05 20.74 -18.52
CA ARG A 1095 42.72 19.41 -18.01
C ARG A 1095 42.51 19.52 -16.51
N ILE A 1096 41.29 19.25 -16.08
CA ILE A 1096 40.89 19.32 -14.68
C ILE A 1096 40.69 17.89 -14.21
N THR A 1097 41.42 17.51 -13.15
CA THR A 1097 41.25 16.22 -12.48
C THR A 1097 40.74 16.46 -11.08
N VAL A 1098 39.70 15.75 -10.70
CA VAL A 1098 39.06 15.82 -9.38
C VAL A 1098 38.98 14.40 -8.81
N THR A 1099 39.21 14.28 -7.52
CA THR A 1099 39.04 13.05 -6.75
C THR A 1099 38.42 13.39 -5.41
N ASP A 1100 37.35 12.70 -5.04
CA ASP A 1100 36.72 12.88 -3.74
C ASP A 1100 37.37 12.01 -2.65
N ILE A 1101 36.88 12.10 -1.43
CA ILE A 1101 37.32 11.30 -0.27
C ILE A 1101 36.99 9.80 -0.39
N ASN A 1102 36.14 9.41 -1.33
CA ASN A 1102 35.70 8.03 -1.58
C ASN A 1102 36.35 7.43 -2.84
N ASP A 1103 37.42 8.06 -3.34
CA ASP A 1103 38.16 7.70 -4.55
C ASP A 1103 37.33 7.80 -5.86
N ASN A 1104 36.17 8.46 -5.85
CA ASN A 1104 35.44 8.84 -7.06
C ASN A 1104 36.24 9.87 -7.86
N THR A 1105 36.29 9.73 -9.18
CA THR A 1105 37.23 10.52 -10.00
C THR A 1105 36.55 11.19 -11.19
N GLY A 1106 37.06 12.34 -11.59
CA GLY A 1106 36.64 13.05 -12.80
C GLY A 1106 37.85 13.59 -13.53
N VAL A 1107 37.91 13.41 -14.85
CA VAL A 1107 38.89 14.08 -15.70
C VAL A 1107 38.14 14.76 -16.83
N THR A 1108 38.24 16.07 -16.91
CA THR A 1108 37.61 16.86 -17.96
C THR A 1108 38.66 17.70 -18.66
N GLU A 1109 38.71 17.62 -19.99
CA GLU A 1109 39.46 18.55 -20.82
C GLU A 1109 38.50 19.56 -21.43
N THR A 1110 38.76 20.85 -21.23
CA THR A 1110 37.93 21.93 -21.74
C THR A 1110 38.78 23.03 -22.34
N THR A 1111 38.22 23.75 -23.29
CA THR A 1111 38.88 24.88 -23.96
C THR A 1111 38.30 26.18 -23.44
N PHE A 1112 39.15 27.15 -23.13
CA PHE A 1112 38.75 28.48 -22.70
C PHE A 1112 39.54 29.56 -23.45
N VAL A 1113 39.04 30.79 -23.43
CA VAL A 1113 39.66 31.94 -24.08
C VAL A 1113 40.12 32.93 -23.01
N VAL A 1114 41.35 33.42 -23.14
CA VAL A 1114 41.88 34.55 -22.37
C VAL A 1114 41.79 35.78 -23.27
N GLU A 1115 41.08 36.81 -22.81
CA GLU A 1115 40.86 38.07 -23.56
C GLU A 1115 42.02 39.07 -23.46
#